data_AF-A0A0E0EZP6-F1
#
_entry.id   AF-A0A0E0EZP6-F1
#
_cell.length_a   1.000
_cell.length_b   1.000
_cell.length_c   1.000
_cell.angle_alpha   90.00
_cell.angle_beta   90.00
_cell.angle_gamma   90.00
#
_symmetry.space_group_name_H-M   'P 1'
#
loop_
_entity.id
_entity.type
_entity.pdbx_description
1 polymer ?
#
loop_
_entity_poly.entity_id
_entity_poly.type
_entity_poly.pdbx_seq_one_letter_code
_entity_poly.pdbx_strand_id
1 'polypeptide(L)'
;MNEPTSLDRNPPRWRRLETSAGDAGGSHAAAEGVEPLPLLASPVALPISRLLRSCALSRRTSSAEPWAQSPSAACCCPQPTHSSSPMERLKSAVPAELRRAVGEGAAADLPSTTSRLLAFLEALPLFRQVIGELTDTELALCRKDKGRAAELKGKGNACFSKREFEQALGFYSQALRYFPISPDGTDASLIATLYVNRASTMHKLGLLEECLRDCDRAISVSPNYAKAWYRRGMVNASFKNYSSSIHDLEVALSMEVTSSGKSNIEQELKLILQKHQNVNEVGTSSSNCINADMQHTEQQPKVILECTSTPNKGRGMTSPNDISPASLIHAEDPLAVIILKSCRDTHCHYCFSEAPADVVFCTSCTIPIYCSNRCQEKAIGQMSCNQNTRLESNNNVVDIAKLSVTSTKSKTPDSKQIAEHRHECGGVHWAAVLPADIVLAGRIMAQYIEKQLLAGKRSTISGPNLDLVHHYDQDSSASKFESHIYATVLLLCLQSYYKSGVTWAEDSLSQLVLLICQIKVNSIAIVHMKSMDGGKVLTKGFSGFSGAFMCSVEQVRVAQAIYMSGSFFNHSCRPNIHAYFHSRTLILRSTEYIKAGSPIELSYGPQVGEMDLPERQKSLRENYYFSCGCSSCSVLSLSDLVMNSFCCPQSNCLGAVSELIHHRHKENFVHVSIGESDVCTLSLPDVSKFDEDIVKVGKLFFKSDTMFNIDPGFCMSCRSQLDFSSAVAMSDRATSKINRLKELPSLDNVPEVLVAEALQSLEQIEKLRHPYSKALAQAHDTIAEAFAKVGDQEQARKHCEASIKILEKLYHPRHITIAHELIKLVSIELSMGDGASAAAAFARADAIFSLYYGPDVKRILPYVDALRRTVSERVKRGWS
;
A
#
# COMPACT_ATOMS: atom_id res chain seq x y z
N MET A 1 47.36 26.35 48.77
CA MET A 1 48.59 27.12 48.55
C MET A 1 49.02 26.90 47.10
N ASN A 2 48.95 27.97 46.32
CA ASN A 2 49.77 28.36 45.16
C ASN A 2 49.87 27.44 43.92
N GLU A 3 49.14 27.84 42.87
CA GLU A 3 49.64 28.00 41.49
C GLU A 3 50.88 28.92 41.43
N PRO A 4 51.71 29.04 40.33
CA PRO A 4 51.27 29.21 38.91
C PRO A 4 52.23 28.83 37.72
N THR A 5 51.71 28.95 36.46
CA THR A 5 52.31 29.45 35.17
C THR A 5 53.60 28.82 34.55
N SER A 6 53.93 28.75 33.24
CA SER A 6 53.36 29.12 31.91
C SER A 6 54.38 28.78 30.76
N LEU A 7 53.90 28.64 29.50
CA LEU A 7 54.52 29.00 28.18
C LEU A 7 55.74 28.22 27.59
N ASP A 8 55.63 27.61 26.39
CA ASP A 8 55.83 28.21 25.03
C ASP A 8 56.35 27.21 23.92
N ARG A 9 55.92 27.46 22.66
CA ARG A 9 56.55 27.22 21.30
C ARG A 9 56.69 25.83 20.59
N ASN A 10 56.09 25.78 19.39
CA ASN A 10 56.38 25.00 18.15
C ASN A 10 57.66 25.49 17.41
N PRO A 11 58.11 24.97 16.23
CA PRO A 11 58.07 23.63 15.55
C PRO A 11 59.49 23.20 15.00
N PRO A 12 59.63 22.23 14.05
CA PRO A 12 60.09 22.62 12.69
C PRO A 12 59.65 21.76 11.47
N ARG A 13 59.88 22.34 10.27
CA ARG A 13 59.79 21.82 8.87
C ARG A 13 61.16 21.32 8.37
N TRP A 14 61.23 20.38 7.40
CA TRP A 14 62.26 20.26 6.30
C TRP A 14 61.74 19.34 5.15
N ARG A 15 61.45 19.80 3.90
CA ARG A 15 62.23 19.79 2.60
C ARG A 15 63.15 18.57 2.36
N ARG A 16 62.96 17.72 1.33
CA ARG A 16 63.12 17.78 -0.17
C ARG A 16 64.59 17.83 -0.66
N LEU A 17 64.99 16.84 -1.49
CA LEU A 17 66.00 16.80 -2.58
C LEU A 17 65.90 15.38 -3.22
N GLU A 18 65.43 15.11 -4.43
CA GLU A 18 65.88 15.39 -5.83
C GLU A 18 67.25 14.83 -6.24
N THR A 19 67.24 14.00 -7.32
CA THR A 19 68.18 13.83 -8.47
C THR A 19 68.13 12.36 -8.97
N SER A 20 67.52 12.05 -10.13
CA SER A 20 68.03 12.05 -11.54
C SER A 20 69.06 10.94 -11.83
N ALA A 21 69.11 10.19 -12.94
CA ALA A 21 68.38 10.12 -14.21
C ALA A 21 68.88 8.89 -15.02
N GLY A 22 68.07 8.41 -15.97
CA GLY A 22 68.47 7.76 -17.24
C GLY A 22 68.95 6.30 -17.19
N ASP A 23 68.75 5.45 -18.20
CA ASP A 23 67.96 5.51 -19.43
C ASP A 23 67.95 4.12 -20.08
N ALA A 24 66.97 3.88 -20.96
CA ALA A 24 66.92 2.92 -22.07
C ALA A 24 66.85 1.38 -21.86
N GLY A 25 65.88 0.78 -22.56
CA GLY A 25 66.00 -0.58 -23.13
C GLY A 25 64.81 -1.50 -22.92
N GLY A 26 63.79 -1.42 -23.78
CA GLY A 26 62.56 -2.22 -23.68
C GLY A 26 62.71 -3.69 -24.08
N SER A 27 61.74 -4.52 -23.67
CA SER A 27 60.80 -5.21 -24.57
C SER A 27 60.07 -6.37 -23.88
N HIS A 28 58.77 -6.42 -24.14
CA HIS A 28 57.88 -7.58 -24.18
C HIS A 28 57.67 -8.50 -22.95
N ALA A 29 56.42 -8.42 -22.46
CA ALA A 29 55.43 -9.51 -22.41
C ALA A 29 55.02 -10.07 -21.03
N ALA A 30 53.68 -10.00 -20.85
CA ALA A 30 52.79 -10.97 -20.23
C ALA A 30 52.74 -11.11 -18.69
N ALA A 31 51.72 -10.42 -18.16
CA ALA A 31 50.61 -10.96 -17.35
C ALA A 31 50.94 -11.67 -16.03
N GLU A 32 50.61 -10.92 -14.98
CA GLU A 32 50.58 -11.21 -13.56
C GLU A 32 49.60 -12.33 -13.18
N GLY A 33 50.03 -13.14 -12.21
CA GLY A 33 49.15 -13.82 -11.28
C GLY A 33 49.88 -13.95 -9.96
N VAL A 34 49.43 -13.26 -8.90
CA VAL A 34 49.82 -13.56 -7.52
C VAL A 34 48.70 -13.18 -6.54
N GLU A 35 48.39 -14.13 -5.66
CA GLU A 35 47.53 -14.07 -4.47
C GLU A 35 47.92 -12.98 -3.45
N PRO A 36 47.02 -12.65 -2.51
CA PRO A 36 47.49 -12.20 -1.21
C PRO A 36 46.73 -12.82 -0.02
N LEU A 37 47.48 -13.19 1.03
CA LEU A 37 47.07 -13.28 2.44
C LEU A 37 48.34 -13.09 3.32
N PRO A 38 48.26 -12.71 4.62
CA PRO A 38 47.08 -12.49 5.46
C PRO A 38 47.06 -11.20 6.31
N LEU A 39 45.86 -10.96 6.84
CA LEU A 39 45.44 -9.92 7.78
C LEU A 39 45.91 -10.17 9.23
N LEU A 40 46.27 -9.09 9.93
CA LEU A 40 46.30 -9.04 11.40
C LEU A 40 44.96 -8.50 11.94
N ALA A 41 44.38 -9.23 12.87
CA ALA A 41 43.07 -8.98 13.48
C ALA A 41 43.15 -8.18 14.80
N SER A 42 42.11 -7.41 15.09
CA SER A 42 41.63 -7.12 16.46
C SER A 42 40.13 -6.76 16.45
N PRO A 43 39.40 -6.98 17.55
CA PRO A 43 38.01 -7.42 17.52
C PRO A 43 37.03 -6.26 17.63
N VAL A 44 36.05 -6.19 16.72
CA VAL A 44 34.89 -5.30 16.84
C VAL A 44 33.63 -6.14 16.81
N ALA A 45 32.85 -6.03 17.88
CA ALA A 45 31.53 -6.61 18.04
C ALA A 45 30.63 -6.23 16.85
N LEU A 46 30.04 -7.24 16.20
CA LEU A 46 29.11 -7.07 15.07
C LEU A 46 27.77 -6.51 15.55
N PRO A 47 27.29 -5.35 15.07
CA PRO A 47 25.94 -4.88 15.34
C PRO A 47 24.92 -5.54 14.40
N ILE A 48 23.67 -5.62 14.88
CA ILE A 48 22.44 -6.06 14.20
C ILE A 48 22.12 -5.29 12.89
N SER A 49 22.96 -4.32 12.48
CA SER A 49 22.81 -3.55 11.24
C SER A 49 22.79 -4.40 9.95
N ARG A 50 23.30 -5.64 9.97
CA ARG A 50 23.16 -6.61 8.87
C ARG A 50 21.81 -7.35 8.84
N LEU A 51 21.07 -7.44 9.94
CA LEU A 51 19.81 -8.20 10.03
C LEU A 51 18.62 -7.50 9.33
N LEU A 52 18.64 -6.18 9.19
CA LEU A 52 17.56 -5.45 8.49
C LEU A 52 17.59 -5.58 6.96
N ARG A 53 18.65 -6.17 6.37
CA ARG A 53 18.61 -6.63 4.98
C ARG A 53 18.19 -8.10 4.82
N SER A 54 18.09 -8.89 5.90
CA SER A 54 17.79 -10.33 5.82
C SER A 54 16.54 -10.79 6.57
N CYS A 55 15.85 -9.95 7.34
CA CYS A 55 14.58 -10.30 7.98
C CYS A 55 13.37 -9.98 7.07
N ALA A 56 13.29 -10.71 5.95
CA ALA A 56 12.08 -10.85 5.14
C ALA A 56 12.07 -12.22 4.45
N LEU A 57 12.33 -13.31 5.17
CA LEU A 57 12.21 -14.68 4.66
C LEU A 57 12.17 -15.64 5.86
N SER A 58 10.99 -15.80 6.45
CA SER A 58 10.59 -16.99 7.20
C SER A 58 9.15 -16.81 7.69
N ARG A 59 8.21 -16.93 6.75
CA ARG A 59 6.95 -17.66 6.92
C ARG A 59 6.32 -17.78 5.54
N ARG A 60 6.10 -19.02 5.13
CA ARG A 60 5.27 -19.34 3.97
C ARG A 60 3.86 -18.85 4.29
N THR A 61 3.47 -17.70 3.75
CA THR A 61 2.08 -17.46 3.40
C THR A 61 1.86 -18.20 2.09
N SER A 62 1.08 -19.27 2.13
CA SER A 62 0.54 -19.89 0.92
C SER A 62 -0.24 -18.81 0.15
N SER A 63 0.15 -18.70 -1.11
CA SER A 63 -0.44 -17.91 -2.17
C SER A 63 -1.93 -18.18 -2.37
N ALA A 64 -2.73 -17.12 -2.51
CA ALA A 64 -3.94 -17.08 -3.33
C ALA A 64 -4.34 -15.61 -3.59
N GLU A 65 -3.74 -15.00 -4.61
CA GLU A 65 -4.38 -14.00 -5.49
C GLU A 65 -3.38 -13.62 -6.61
N PRO A 66 -3.72 -13.86 -7.89
CA PRO A 66 -2.87 -13.53 -9.01
C PRO A 66 -3.30 -12.19 -9.60
N TRP A 67 -2.64 -11.10 -9.17
CA TRP A 67 -2.32 -9.87 -9.94
C TRP A 67 -1.45 -8.95 -9.07
N ALA A 68 -0.17 -9.29 -8.98
CA ALA A 68 0.95 -8.39 -8.64
C ALA A 68 2.25 -9.20 -8.73
N GLN A 69 2.66 -9.56 -9.96
CA GLN A 69 4.03 -9.97 -10.21
C GLN A 69 4.60 -9.05 -11.28
N SER A 70 5.30 -8.01 -10.83
CA SER A 70 6.37 -7.38 -11.59
C SER A 70 7.67 -7.56 -10.76
N PRO A 71 8.77 -7.98 -11.38
CA PRO A 71 10.02 -8.25 -10.66
C PRO A 71 10.77 -6.95 -10.43
N SER A 72 10.98 -6.58 -9.17
CA SER A 72 11.95 -5.52 -8.85
C SER A 72 13.37 -6.05 -9.07
N ALA A 73 14.15 -5.33 -9.87
CA ALA A 73 15.55 -5.60 -10.19
C ALA A 73 16.35 -6.16 -9.00
N ALA A 74 16.87 -7.36 -9.16
CA ALA A 74 17.78 -8.01 -8.23
C ALA A 74 19.08 -7.20 -8.14
N CYS A 75 19.24 -6.44 -7.06
CA CYS A 75 20.55 -5.95 -6.67
C CYS A 75 21.33 -7.16 -6.12
N CYS A 76 22.23 -7.72 -6.92
CA CYS A 76 23.15 -8.79 -6.53
C CYS A 76 24.00 -8.36 -5.32
N CYS A 77 23.52 -8.66 -4.12
CA CYS A 77 24.32 -8.69 -2.91
C CYS A 77 24.54 -10.17 -2.52
N PRO A 78 25.77 -10.56 -2.13
CA PRO A 78 26.10 -11.95 -1.81
C PRO A 78 25.24 -12.46 -0.64
N GLN A 79 24.69 -13.67 -0.78
CA GLN A 79 23.89 -14.30 0.27
C GLN A 79 24.74 -14.53 1.54
N PRO A 80 24.28 -14.09 2.72
CA PRO A 80 24.94 -14.43 3.97
C PRO A 80 24.49 -15.81 4.45
N THR A 81 25.46 -16.63 4.81
CA THR A 81 25.30 -17.92 5.48
C THR A 81 24.53 -17.77 6.82
N HIS A 82 23.71 -18.77 7.14
CA HIS A 82 22.72 -18.82 8.22
C HIS A 82 23.15 -18.19 9.56
N SER A 83 22.49 -17.11 9.97
CA SER A 83 22.24 -16.79 11.38
C SER A 83 20.73 -16.62 11.58
N SER A 84 20.12 -17.45 12.43
CA SER A 84 18.68 -17.39 12.70
C SER A 84 18.32 -16.09 13.43
N SER A 85 17.16 -15.49 13.11
CA SER A 85 16.73 -14.23 13.74
C SER A 85 16.59 -14.40 15.27
N PRO A 86 16.77 -13.34 16.08
CA PRO A 86 16.62 -13.42 17.53
C PRO A 86 15.27 -14.03 17.97
N MET A 87 14.20 -13.75 17.22
CA MET A 87 12.87 -14.31 17.48
C MET A 87 12.80 -15.82 17.20
N GLU A 88 13.44 -16.32 16.14
CA GLU A 88 13.50 -17.76 15.87
C GLU A 88 14.32 -18.51 16.93
N ARG A 89 15.38 -17.87 17.44
CA ARG A 89 16.17 -18.40 18.56
C ARG A 89 15.37 -18.45 19.86
N LEU A 90 14.50 -17.46 20.11
CA LEU A 90 13.58 -17.48 21.25
C LEU A 90 12.57 -18.63 21.13
N LYS A 91 11.94 -18.80 19.96
CA LYS A 91 10.99 -19.88 19.71
C LYS A 91 11.60 -21.27 19.93
N SER A 92 12.83 -21.49 19.45
CA SER A 92 13.51 -22.79 19.57
C SER A 92 13.98 -23.08 21.00
N ALA A 93 14.24 -22.05 21.82
CA ALA A 93 14.65 -22.20 23.21
C ALA A 93 13.52 -22.66 24.15
N VAL A 94 12.25 -22.52 23.75
CA VAL A 94 11.11 -22.95 24.59
C VAL A 94 10.99 -24.48 24.60
N PRO A 95 10.82 -25.12 25.78
CA PRO A 95 10.64 -26.56 25.90
C PRO A 95 9.46 -27.10 25.10
N ALA A 96 9.58 -28.34 24.61
CA ALA A 96 8.56 -28.97 23.78
C ALA A 96 7.23 -29.17 24.54
N GLU A 97 7.30 -29.45 25.85
CA GLU A 97 6.14 -29.62 26.71
C GLU A 97 5.29 -28.35 26.81
N LEU A 98 5.96 -27.19 26.93
CA LEU A 98 5.29 -25.90 27.02
C LEU A 98 4.74 -25.47 25.65
N ARG A 99 5.48 -25.73 24.57
CA ARG A 99 4.99 -25.56 23.19
C ARG A 99 3.72 -26.37 22.93
N ARG A 100 3.71 -27.63 23.35
CA ARG A 100 2.54 -28.51 23.23
C ARG A 100 1.37 -28.02 24.07
N ALA A 101 1.60 -27.63 25.33
CA ALA A 101 0.56 -27.09 26.21
C ALA A 101 -0.13 -25.85 25.61
N VAL A 102 0.63 -24.94 24.99
CA VAL A 102 0.07 -23.79 24.27
C VAL A 102 -0.66 -24.23 22.99
N GLY A 103 -0.07 -25.16 22.24
CA GLY A 103 -0.61 -25.61 20.96
C GLY A 103 -1.92 -26.38 21.04
N GLU A 104 -2.12 -27.16 22.10
CA GLU A 104 -3.31 -27.98 22.35
C GLU A 104 -4.35 -27.26 23.23
N GLY A 105 -3.96 -26.19 23.94
CA GLY A 105 -4.83 -25.43 24.83
C GLY A 105 -5.96 -24.69 24.11
N ALA A 106 -7.09 -24.57 24.81
CA ALA A 106 -8.23 -23.75 24.41
C ALA A 106 -8.10 -22.32 24.97
N ALA A 107 -8.99 -21.41 24.54
CA ALA A 107 -9.03 -20.04 25.04
C ALA A 107 -9.21 -19.96 26.58
N ALA A 108 -9.89 -20.94 27.16
CA ALA A 108 -10.08 -21.04 28.61
C ALA A 108 -8.76 -21.32 29.38
N ASP A 109 -7.77 -21.92 28.72
CA ASP A 109 -6.47 -22.27 29.32
C ASP A 109 -5.46 -21.10 29.30
N LEU A 110 -5.80 -20.00 28.59
CA LEU A 110 -4.91 -18.86 28.38
C LEU A 110 -4.28 -18.31 29.66
N PRO A 111 -4.99 -18.14 30.80
CA PRO A 111 -4.35 -17.66 32.03
C PRO A 111 -3.19 -18.55 32.47
N SER A 112 -3.36 -19.87 32.42
CA SER A 112 -2.32 -20.82 32.82
C SER A 112 -1.17 -20.88 31.82
N THR A 113 -1.47 -20.96 30.52
CA THR A 113 -0.44 -21.08 29.47
C THR A 113 0.41 -19.82 29.36
N THR A 114 -0.21 -18.65 29.45
CA THR A 114 0.49 -17.36 29.38
C THR A 114 1.38 -17.11 30.59
N SER A 115 0.90 -17.38 31.82
CA SER A 115 1.72 -17.25 33.03
C SER A 115 2.93 -18.19 33.03
N ARG A 116 2.75 -19.45 32.63
CA ARG A 116 3.86 -20.42 32.55
C ARG A 116 4.91 -20.02 31.51
N LEU A 117 4.48 -19.49 30.36
CA LEU A 117 5.39 -19.03 29.33
C LEU A 117 6.15 -17.76 29.73
N LEU A 118 5.47 -16.79 30.33
CA LEU A 118 6.11 -15.58 30.84
C LEU A 118 7.21 -15.93 31.85
N ALA A 119 6.91 -16.76 32.85
CA ALA A 119 7.88 -17.18 33.87
C ALA A 119 9.11 -17.86 33.27
N PHE A 120 8.92 -18.70 32.24
CA PHE A 120 10.05 -19.32 31.52
C PHE A 120 10.87 -18.29 30.74
N LEU A 121 10.22 -17.40 30.00
CA LEU A 121 10.90 -16.41 29.15
C LEU A 121 11.69 -15.39 29.99
N GLU A 122 11.15 -14.93 31.12
CA GLU A 122 11.85 -14.01 32.02
C GLU A 122 13.15 -14.59 32.60
N ALA A 123 13.18 -15.91 32.83
CA ALA A 123 14.38 -16.60 33.27
C ALA A 123 15.48 -16.66 32.18
N LEU A 124 15.10 -16.55 30.90
CA LEU A 124 16.02 -16.71 29.77
C LEU A 124 16.86 -15.44 29.52
N PRO A 125 18.20 -15.48 29.60
CA PRO A 125 19.05 -14.31 29.36
C PRO A 125 18.88 -13.70 27.96
N LEU A 126 18.72 -14.56 26.95
CA LEU A 126 18.48 -14.13 25.56
C LEU A 126 17.20 -13.28 25.43
N PHE A 127 16.16 -13.62 26.19
CA PHE A 127 14.90 -12.86 26.17
C PHE A 127 15.07 -11.48 26.77
N ARG A 128 15.75 -11.37 27.92
CA ARG A 128 16.10 -10.08 28.53
C ARG A 128 16.92 -9.19 27.61
N GLN A 129 17.87 -9.78 26.87
CA GLN A 129 18.64 -9.05 25.85
C GLN A 129 17.71 -8.51 24.74
N VAL A 130 16.83 -9.35 24.19
CA VAL A 130 15.90 -8.93 23.13
C VAL A 130 14.99 -7.80 23.60
N ILE A 131 14.42 -7.87 24.81
CA ILE A 131 13.59 -6.80 25.36
C ILE A 131 14.40 -5.51 25.56
N GLY A 132 15.63 -5.62 26.06
CA GLY A 132 16.56 -4.49 26.18
C GLY A 132 16.81 -3.81 24.83
N GLU A 133 17.18 -4.58 23.80
CA GLU A 133 17.39 -4.04 22.45
C GLU A 133 16.15 -3.34 21.88
N LEU A 134 14.94 -3.87 22.14
CA LEU A 134 13.69 -3.29 21.63
C LEU A 134 13.24 -2.00 22.34
N THR A 135 13.67 -1.81 23.59
CA THR A 135 13.18 -0.75 24.49
C THR A 135 14.23 0.27 24.92
N ASP A 136 15.52 -0.01 24.75
CA ASP A 136 16.62 0.90 25.10
C ASP A 136 16.75 2.05 24.08
N THR A 137 16.64 3.28 24.59
CA THR A 137 16.72 4.52 23.83
C THR A 137 18.09 4.78 23.20
N GLU A 138 19.15 4.28 23.81
CA GLU A 138 20.52 4.46 23.31
C GLU A 138 20.85 3.47 22.18
N LEU A 139 20.25 2.27 22.20
CA LEU A 139 20.42 1.24 21.18
C LEU A 139 19.45 1.39 20.00
N ALA A 140 18.59 2.40 20.04
CA ALA A 140 17.54 2.60 19.07
C ALA A 140 18.05 2.88 17.65
N LEU A 141 17.65 2.02 16.70
CA LEU A 141 17.98 2.23 15.29
C LEU A 141 17.33 3.47 14.68
N CYS A 142 16.25 3.96 15.29
CA CYS A 142 15.50 5.13 14.81
C CYS A 142 15.96 6.46 15.42
N ARG A 143 17.05 6.46 16.21
CA ARG A 143 17.58 7.66 16.86
C ARG A 143 18.05 8.68 15.84
N LYS A 144 17.81 9.96 16.15
CA LYS A 144 18.34 11.10 15.39
C LYS A 144 19.80 11.36 15.77
N ASP A 145 20.62 11.71 14.78
CA ASP A 145 22.07 11.86 14.91
C ASP A 145 22.52 13.14 14.21
N LYS A 146 23.01 14.09 15.01
CA LYS A 146 23.49 15.40 14.54
C LYS A 146 24.72 15.29 13.64
N GLY A 147 25.65 14.39 13.96
CA GLY A 147 26.87 14.17 13.19
C GLY A 147 26.54 13.61 11.81
N ARG A 148 25.68 12.59 11.76
CA ARG A 148 25.18 12.02 10.50
C ARG A 148 24.40 13.04 9.67
N ALA A 149 23.57 13.87 10.29
CA ALA A 149 22.84 14.94 9.59
C ALA A 149 23.81 15.96 8.94
N ALA A 150 24.90 16.33 9.63
CA ALA A 150 25.92 17.22 9.09
C ALA A 150 26.69 16.61 7.91
N GLU A 151 27.03 15.32 7.98
CA GLU A 151 27.67 14.58 6.87
C GLU A 151 26.78 14.56 5.62
N LEU A 152 25.49 14.23 5.80
CA LEU A 152 24.49 14.19 4.72
C LEU A 152 24.29 15.57 4.09
N LYS A 153 24.25 16.63 4.90
CA LYS A 153 24.25 18.02 4.40
C LYS A 153 25.46 18.30 3.52
N GLY A 154 26.66 17.87 3.96
CA GLY A 154 27.90 18.01 3.18
C GLY A 154 27.82 17.31 1.82
N LYS A 155 27.30 16.08 1.78
CA LYS A 155 27.06 15.33 0.53
C LYS A 155 26.04 16.04 -0.37
N GLY A 156 24.95 16.55 0.21
CA GLY A 156 23.95 17.35 -0.52
C GLY A 156 24.55 18.59 -1.17
N ASN A 157 25.40 19.33 -0.45
CA ASN A 157 26.10 20.50 -0.98
C ASN A 157 27.04 20.14 -2.16
N ALA A 158 27.74 19.00 -2.05
CA ALA A 158 28.64 18.51 -3.10
C ALA A 158 27.87 18.14 -4.37
N CYS A 159 26.79 17.35 -4.27
CA CYS A 159 25.92 17.00 -5.39
C CYS A 159 25.27 18.25 -6.02
N PHE A 160 24.80 19.18 -5.20
CA PHE A 160 24.20 20.43 -5.69
C PHE A 160 25.19 21.24 -6.52
N SER A 161 26.45 21.33 -6.07
CA SER A 161 27.52 22.04 -6.78
C SER A 161 27.89 21.37 -8.12
N LYS A 162 27.73 20.04 -8.19
CA LYS A 162 27.88 19.25 -9.43
C LYS A 162 26.64 19.26 -10.33
N ARG A 163 25.56 19.95 -9.96
CA ARG A 163 24.25 19.96 -10.64
C ARG A 163 23.51 18.60 -10.63
N GLU A 164 23.87 17.70 -9.72
CA GLU A 164 23.19 16.43 -9.49
C GLU A 164 22.00 16.66 -8.53
N PHE A 165 20.94 17.31 -9.03
CA PHE A 165 19.87 17.84 -8.17
C PHE A 165 19.01 16.74 -7.51
N GLU A 166 18.74 15.63 -8.17
CA GLU A 166 17.97 14.51 -7.61
C GLU A 166 18.70 13.88 -6.42
N GLN A 167 20.02 13.67 -6.54
CA GLN A 167 20.85 13.17 -5.46
C GLN A 167 20.96 14.18 -4.31
N ALA A 168 21.13 15.47 -4.64
CA ALA A 168 21.16 16.53 -3.65
C ALA A 168 19.86 16.60 -2.84
N LEU A 169 18.70 16.46 -3.50
CA LEU A 169 17.38 16.40 -2.87
C LEU A 169 17.30 15.22 -1.89
N GLY A 170 17.77 14.04 -2.30
CA GLY A 170 17.85 12.86 -1.45
C GLY A 170 18.70 13.10 -0.20
N PHE A 171 19.91 13.64 -0.36
CA PHE A 171 20.81 13.91 0.77
C PHE A 171 20.29 15.01 1.72
N TYR A 172 19.73 16.11 1.22
CA TYR A 172 19.13 17.13 2.09
C TYR A 172 17.90 16.61 2.84
N SER A 173 17.07 15.78 2.20
CA SER A 173 15.94 15.13 2.86
C SER A 173 16.40 14.19 3.98
N GLN A 174 17.44 13.39 3.72
CA GLN A 174 18.02 12.53 4.76
C GLN A 174 18.67 13.36 5.87
N ALA A 175 19.32 14.48 5.57
CA ALA A 175 19.86 15.37 6.58
C ALA A 175 18.76 15.87 7.53
N LEU A 176 17.62 16.33 7.01
CA LEU A 176 16.45 16.72 7.81
C LEU A 176 15.88 15.54 8.62
N ARG A 177 15.84 14.33 8.05
CA ARG A 177 15.38 13.11 8.73
C ARG A 177 16.18 12.83 10.00
N TYR A 178 17.50 12.87 9.92
CA TYR A 178 18.40 12.56 11.04
C TYR A 178 18.62 13.72 12.00
N PHE A 179 18.26 14.96 11.63
CA PHE A 179 18.51 16.13 12.47
C PHE A 179 17.71 16.07 13.79
N PRO A 180 18.37 16.13 14.97
CA PRO A 180 17.69 16.24 16.26
C PRO A 180 17.13 17.64 16.47
N ILE A 181 15.91 17.74 17.00
CA ILE A 181 15.30 19.03 17.36
C ILE A 181 15.60 19.31 18.82
N SER A 182 16.48 20.26 19.08
CA SER A 182 16.80 20.72 20.43
C SER A 182 15.67 21.60 20.97
N PRO A 183 15.21 21.39 22.22
CA PRO A 183 14.10 22.14 22.81
C PRO A 183 14.43 23.63 23.07
N ASP A 184 15.71 23.99 23.10
CA ASP A 184 16.21 25.34 23.32
C ASP A 184 16.29 26.20 22.04
N GLY A 185 15.95 25.63 20.88
CA GLY A 185 15.95 26.34 19.59
C GLY A 185 17.34 26.73 19.07
N THR A 186 18.43 26.30 19.73
CA THR A 186 19.81 26.66 19.38
C THR A 186 20.20 26.29 17.95
N ASP A 187 19.58 25.25 17.41
CA ASP A 187 19.85 24.70 16.09
C ASP A 187 18.84 25.14 15.00
N ALA A 188 17.91 26.06 15.30
CA ALA A 188 16.87 26.54 14.38
C ALA A 188 17.45 27.05 13.05
N SER A 189 18.59 27.75 13.11
CA SER A 189 19.30 28.27 11.92
C SER A 189 19.79 27.15 10.98
N LEU A 190 20.24 26.00 11.52
CA LEU A 190 20.68 24.88 10.70
C LEU A 190 19.49 24.18 10.02
N ILE A 191 18.37 24.03 10.72
CA ILE A 191 17.13 23.46 10.16
C ILE A 191 16.60 24.35 9.04
N ALA A 192 16.53 25.67 9.26
CA ALA A 192 16.12 26.62 8.23
C ALA A 192 17.06 26.57 7.00
N THR A 193 18.37 26.42 7.21
CA THR A 193 19.34 26.23 6.12
C THR A 193 19.06 24.96 5.32
N LEU A 194 18.75 23.85 5.97
CA LEU A 194 18.44 22.58 5.29
C LEU A 194 17.15 22.69 4.45
N TYR A 195 16.09 23.31 5.00
CA TYR A 195 14.88 23.57 4.23
C TYR A 195 15.14 24.45 3.01
N VAL A 196 15.91 25.54 3.15
CA VAL A 196 16.26 26.41 2.01
C VAL A 196 17.11 25.69 0.98
N ASN A 197 18.06 24.85 1.39
CA ASN A 197 18.88 24.05 0.47
C ASN A 197 18.03 23.03 -0.30
N ARG A 198 17.10 22.36 0.39
CA ARG A 198 16.16 21.42 -0.23
C ARG A 198 15.20 22.14 -1.18
N ALA A 199 14.61 23.27 -0.76
CA ALA A 199 13.79 24.14 -1.59
C ALA A 199 14.55 24.61 -2.84
N SER A 200 15.80 25.06 -2.69
CA SER A 200 16.62 25.49 -3.82
C SER A 200 16.86 24.36 -4.82
N THR A 201 16.93 23.11 -4.36
CA THR A 201 17.08 21.93 -5.20
C THR A 201 15.78 21.61 -5.93
N MET A 202 14.64 21.65 -5.23
CA MET A 202 13.31 21.49 -5.81
C MET A 202 12.99 22.53 -6.88
N HIS A 203 13.37 23.80 -6.65
CA HIS A 203 13.22 24.86 -7.63
C HIS A 203 13.96 24.53 -8.94
N LYS A 204 15.17 23.97 -8.85
CA LYS A 204 15.95 23.53 -10.02
C LYS A 204 15.34 22.31 -10.72
N LEU A 205 14.60 21.47 -10.00
CA LEU A 205 13.85 20.32 -10.52
C LEU A 205 12.44 20.70 -11.04
N GLY A 206 12.03 21.96 -10.94
CA GLY A 206 10.69 22.43 -11.33
C GLY A 206 9.57 22.06 -10.36
N LEU A 207 9.90 21.57 -9.16
CA LEU A 207 8.95 21.23 -8.08
C LEU A 207 8.59 22.50 -7.29
N LEU A 208 7.81 23.38 -7.92
CA LEU A 208 7.58 24.74 -7.42
C LEU A 208 6.69 24.80 -6.17
N GLU A 209 5.66 23.95 -6.07
CA GLU A 209 4.77 23.94 -4.89
C GLU A 209 5.48 23.39 -3.66
N GLU A 210 6.24 22.30 -3.81
CA GLU A 210 7.10 21.72 -2.79
C GLU A 210 8.14 22.73 -2.31
N CYS A 211 8.75 23.46 -3.25
CA CYS A 211 9.71 24.52 -2.96
C CYS A 211 9.09 25.63 -2.09
N LEU A 212 7.88 26.10 -2.44
CA LEU A 212 7.16 27.13 -1.70
C LEU A 212 6.94 26.69 -0.24
N ARG A 213 6.44 25.47 -0.04
CA ARG A 213 6.18 24.92 1.30
C ARG A 213 7.44 24.79 2.15
N ASP A 214 8.56 24.38 1.58
CA ASP A 214 9.83 24.34 2.31
C ASP A 214 10.36 25.74 2.64
N CYS A 215 10.13 26.75 1.79
CA CYS A 215 10.43 28.13 2.13
C CYS A 215 9.59 28.61 3.31
N ASP A 216 8.30 28.30 3.34
CA ASP A 216 7.41 28.63 4.46
C ASP A 216 7.85 27.95 5.76
N ARG A 217 8.29 26.68 5.69
CA ARG A 217 8.87 25.98 6.85
C ARG A 217 10.16 26.63 7.33
N ALA A 218 11.04 27.03 6.43
CA ALA A 218 12.28 27.72 6.78
C ALA A 218 12.01 29.06 7.48
N ILE A 219 11.03 29.84 6.98
CA ILE A 219 10.59 31.11 7.56
C ILE A 219 9.95 30.88 8.93
N SER A 220 9.11 29.85 9.06
CA SER A 220 8.47 29.51 10.35
C SER A 220 9.48 29.15 11.44
N VAL A 221 10.60 28.51 11.06
CA VAL A 221 11.69 28.15 11.98
C VAL A 221 12.60 29.35 12.26
N SER A 222 12.92 30.14 11.24
CA SER A 222 13.81 31.30 11.36
C SER A 222 13.29 32.48 10.52
N PRO A 223 12.42 33.32 11.08
CA PRO A 223 11.80 34.43 10.35
C PRO A 223 12.82 35.44 9.79
N ASN A 224 13.98 35.59 10.42
CA ASN A 224 15.02 36.53 9.99
C ASN A 224 15.97 35.96 8.91
N TYR A 225 15.66 34.78 8.35
CA TYR A 225 16.54 34.14 7.37
C TYR A 225 16.28 34.68 5.95
N ALA A 226 16.99 35.74 5.57
CA ALA A 226 16.83 36.46 4.29
C ALA A 226 16.76 35.52 3.06
N LYS A 227 17.57 34.46 3.02
CA LYS A 227 17.60 33.50 1.91
C LYS A 227 16.28 32.74 1.73
N ALA A 228 15.53 32.48 2.81
CA ALA A 228 14.24 31.81 2.72
C ALA A 228 13.19 32.70 2.05
N TRP A 229 13.11 33.97 2.46
CA TRP A 229 12.26 35.00 1.84
C TRP A 229 12.61 35.23 0.38
N TYR A 230 13.90 35.40 0.08
CA TYR A 230 14.36 35.56 -1.30
C TYR A 230 13.93 34.39 -2.19
N ARG A 231 14.11 33.14 -1.71
CA ARG A 231 13.69 31.95 -2.45
C ARG A 231 12.18 31.89 -2.65
N ARG A 232 11.38 32.19 -1.62
CA ARG A 232 9.92 32.23 -1.73
C ARG A 232 9.47 33.27 -2.76
N GLY A 233 10.10 34.45 -2.75
CA GLY A 233 9.86 35.49 -3.74
C GLY A 233 10.11 34.99 -5.17
N MET A 234 11.24 34.33 -5.41
CA MET A 234 11.55 33.75 -6.73
C MET A 234 10.56 32.69 -7.20
N VAL A 235 10.08 31.84 -6.29
CA VAL A 235 9.04 30.86 -6.60
C VAL A 235 7.70 31.54 -6.90
N ASN A 236 7.31 32.55 -6.12
CA ASN A 236 6.11 33.36 -6.38
C ASN A 236 6.17 34.06 -7.75
N ALA A 237 7.33 34.60 -8.13
CA ALA A 237 7.55 35.16 -9.47
C ALA A 237 7.38 34.10 -10.58
N SER A 238 7.81 32.86 -10.33
CA SER A 238 7.64 31.72 -11.24
C SER A 238 6.16 31.31 -11.40
N PHE A 239 5.38 31.43 -10.33
CA PHE A 239 3.91 31.29 -10.35
C PHE A 239 3.17 32.52 -10.94
N LYS A 240 3.89 33.58 -11.33
CA LYS A 240 3.33 34.88 -11.75
C LYS A 240 2.55 35.61 -10.65
N ASN A 241 2.74 35.22 -9.39
CA ASN A 241 2.25 35.94 -8.21
C ASN A 241 3.20 37.10 -7.89
N TYR A 242 3.28 38.08 -8.79
CA TYR A 242 4.29 39.14 -8.72
C TYR A 242 4.16 40.03 -7.47
N SER A 243 2.93 40.29 -7.01
CA SER A 243 2.69 41.06 -5.78
C SER A 243 3.30 40.39 -4.54
N SER A 244 3.00 39.10 -4.32
CA SER A 244 3.62 38.31 -3.24
C SER A 244 5.13 38.20 -3.40
N SER A 245 5.62 38.09 -4.64
CA SER A 245 7.06 38.06 -4.93
C SER A 245 7.76 39.36 -4.55
N ILE A 246 7.18 40.52 -4.87
CA ILE A 246 7.74 41.83 -4.54
C ILE A 246 7.86 41.97 -3.03
N HIS A 247 6.76 41.68 -2.32
CA HIS A 247 6.75 41.71 -0.86
C HIS A 247 7.83 40.81 -0.24
N ASP A 248 7.93 39.56 -0.69
CA ASP A 248 8.94 38.62 -0.19
C ASP A 248 10.38 39.10 -0.45
N LEU A 249 10.65 39.73 -1.60
CA LEU A 249 11.97 40.27 -1.93
C LEU A 249 12.30 41.53 -1.14
N GLU A 250 11.33 42.39 -0.84
CA GLU A 250 11.50 43.55 0.04
C GLU A 250 11.84 43.11 1.46
N VAL A 251 11.13 42.11 1.99
CA VAL A 251 11.44 41.51 3.29
C VAL A 251 12.84 40.90 3.28
N ALA A 252 13.19 40.14 2.24
CA ALA A 252 14.54 39.58 2.09
C ALA A 252 15.62 40.67 2.07
N LEU A 253 15.39 41.78 1.36
CA LEU A 253 16.32 42.90 1.27
C LEU A 253 16.55 43.58 2.62
N SER A 254 15.49 43.72 3.43
CA SER A 254 15.58 44.30 4.77
C SER A 254 16.39 43.46 5.74
N MET A 255 16.43 42.13 5.53
CA MET A 255 17.11 41.16 6.39
C MET A 255 18.53 40.81 5.91
N GLU A 256 18.82 41.01 4.62
CA GLU A 256 20.13 40.70 4.04
C GLU A 256 21.19 41.68 4.58
N VAL A 257 22.31 41.16 5.07
CA VAL A 257 23.37 41.97 5.68
C VAL A 257 24.50 42.29 4.71
N THR A 258 24.66 41.49 3.66
CA THR A 258 25.76 41.64 2.70
C THR A 258 25.39 42.62 1.58
N SER A 259 26.31 43.53 1.23
CA SER A 259 26.08 44.49 0.14
C SER A 259 25.88 43.80 -1.21
N SER A 260 26.62 42.72 -1.48
CA SER A 260 26.46 41.89 -2.67
C SER A 260 25.10 41.17 -2.71
N GLY A 261 24.64 40.64 -1.57
CA GLY A 261 23.31 40.04 -1.44
C GLY A 261 22.20 41.05 -1.71
N LYS A 262 22.29 42.24 -1.12
CA LYS A 262 21.33 43.34 -1.35
C LYS A 262 21.24 43.73 -2.82
N SER A 263 22.39 43.95 -3.47
CA SER A 263 22.44 44.33 -4.89
C SER A 263 21.80 43.28 -5.81
N ASN A 264 22.02 41.99 -5.52
CA ASN A 264 21.38 40.90 -6.28
C ASN A 264 19.85 40.90 -6.10
N ILE A 265 19.37 41.09 -4.86
CA ILE A 265 17.92 41.14 -4.57
C ILE A 265 17.28 42.35 -5.26
N GLU A 266 17.92 43.51 -5.22
CA GLU A 266 17.46 44.74 -5.89
C GLU A 266 17.36 44.57 -7.42
N GLN A 267 18.33 43.88 -8.04
CA GLN A 267 18.30 43.60 -9.46
C GLN A 267 17.11 42.71 -9.84
N GLU A 268 16.87 41.63 -9.09
CA GLU A 268 15.72 40.73 -9.30
C GLU A 268 14.39 41.44 -9.06
N LEU A 269 14.31 42.25 -8.00
CA LEU A 269 13.13 43.06 -7.69
C LEU A 269 12.79 44.01 -8.84
N LYS A 270 13.79 44.67 -9.44
CA LYS A 270 13.60 45.54 -10.61
C LYS A 270 13.07 44.77 -11.82
N LEU A 271 13.58 43.57 -12.09
CA LEU A 271 13.11 42.72 -13.19
C LEU A 271 11.66 42.28 -12.98
N ILE A 272 11.27 41.95 -11.75
CA ILE A 272 9.90 41.54 -11.42
C ILE A 272 8.94 42.74 -11.47
N LEU A 273 9.35 43.92 -11.01
CA LEU A 273 8.55 45.14 -11.10
C LEU A 273 8.24 45.49 -12.56
N GLN A 274 9.21 45.36 -13.47
CA GLN A 274 8.98 45.53 -14.91
C GLN A 274 7.97 44.51 -15.45
N LYS A 275 8.09 43.23 -15.07
CA LYS A 275 7.13 42.19 -15.47
C LYS A 275 5.72 42.44 -14.92
N HIS A 276 5.61 42.95 -13.69
CA HIS A 276 4.35 43.30 -13.05
C HIS A 276 3.66 44.48 -13.76
N GLN A 277 4.43 45.50 -14.15
CA GLN A 277 3.92 46.65 -14.93
C GLN A 277 3.39 46.20 -16.31
N ASN A 278 4.11 45.32 -17.01
CA ASN A 278 3.67 44.79 -18.31
C ASN A 278 2.38 43.94 -18.23
N VAL A 279 2.07 43.33 -17.08
CA VAL A 279 0.82 42.56 -16.88
C VAL A 279 -0.35 43.48 -16.53
N ASN A 280 -0.10 44.62 -15.89
CA ASN A 280 -1.14 45.61 -15.57
C ASN A 280 -1.51 46.52 -16.76
N GLU A 281 -0.72 46.56 -17.83
CA GLU A 281 -1.01 47.32 -19.06
C GLU A 281 -1.84 46.56 -20.11
N VAL A 282 -2.06 45.25 -19.94
CA VAL A 282 -2.89 44.42 -20.83
C VAL A 282 -4.00 43.74 -20.03
N GLY A 283 -5.12 44.47 -19.84
CA GLY A 283 -6.39 43.86 -19.44
C GLY A 283 -7.13 44.55 -18.30
N THR A 284 -7.84 45.64 -18.62
CA THR A 284 -9.06 46.01 -17.89
C THR A 284 -10.22 45.20 -18.47
N SER A 285 -10.52 44.05 -17.86
CA SER A 285 -11.85 43.43 -17.95
C SER A 285 -12.10 42.69 -16.65
N SER A 286 -13.02 43.21 -15.85
CA SER A 286 -13.37 42.70 -14.54
C SER A 286 -13.88 41.26 -14.61
N SER A 287 -13.13 40.31 -14.05
CA SER A 287 -13.65 39.01 -13.66
C SER A 287 -14.15 39.10 -12.21
N ASN A 288 -15.45 39.34 -12.05
CA ASN A 288 -16.15 39.00 -10.81
C ASN A 288 -16.34 37.48 -10.77
N CYS A 289 -15.43 36.77 -10.12
CA CYS A 289 -15.68 35.40 -9.69
C CYS A 289 -16.15 35.47 -8.24
N ILE A 290 -17.47 35.44 -8.05
CA ILE A 290 -18.06 35.13 -6.75
C ILE A 290 -17.57 33.73 -6.36
N ASN A 291 -16.83 33.63 -5.26
CA ASN A 291 -16.62 32.37 -4.55
C ASN A 291 -17.98 31.90 -4.02
N ALA A 292 -18.70 31.16 -4.85
CA ALA A 292 -19.76 30.27 -4.39
C ALA A 292 -19.17 28.87 -4.30
N ASP A 293 -18.38 28.63 -3.24
CA ASP A 293 -18.15 27.27 -2.76
C ASP A 293 -19.45 26.84 -2.06
N MET A 294 -20.48 26.61 -2.87
CA MET A 294 -21.71 25.98 -2.42
C MET A 294 -21.38 24.54 -2.09
N GLN A 295 -21.20 24.27 -0.79
CA GLN A 295 -21.46 22.96 -0.22
C GLN A 295 -22.93 22.61 -0.43
N HIS A 296 -23.31 22.21 -1.64
CA HIS A 296 -24.42 21.29 -1.81
C HIS A 296 -23.95 19.96 -1.22
N THR A 297 -24.14 19.83 0.09
CA THR A 297 -24.23 18.52 0.70
C THR A 297 -25.57 17.98 0.22
N GLU A 298 -25.63 17.41 -0.99
CA GLU A 298 -26.67 16.42 -1.26
C GLU A 298 -26.42 15.30 -0.25
N GLN A 299 -27.14 15.36 0.87
CA GLN A 299 -27.17 14.31 1.86
C GLN A 299 -27.77 13.11 1.15
N GLN A 300 -26.91 12.26 0.56
CA GLN A 300 -27.32 10.96 0.07
C GLN A 300 -28.13 10.28 1.18
N PRO A 301 -29.27 9.65 0.84
CA PRO A 301 -30.11 9.00 1.83
C PRO A 301 -29.27 7.99 2.59
N LYS A 302 -29.20 8.22 3.90
CA LYS A 302 -28.40 7.46 4.83
C LYS A 302 -28.99 6.07 4.96
N VAL A 303 -28.26 5.06 4.50
CA VAL A 303 -28.64 3.66 4.69
C VAL A 303 -28.61 3.35 6.19
N ILE A 304 -29.71 2.79 6.69
CA ILE A 304 -29.81 2.33 8.07
C ILE A 304 -29.27 0.90 8.10
N LEU A 305 -28.29 0.65 8.96
CA LEU A 305 -27.67 -0.66 9.12
C LEU A 305 -28.06 -1.27 10.47
N GLU A 306 -28.37 -2.56 10.44
CA GLU A 306 -28.68 -3.37 11.60
C GLU A 306 -27.77 -4.61 11.61
N CYS A 307 -27.08 -4.79 12.74
CA CYS A 307 -26.33 -6.02 13.00
C CYS A 307 -27.30 -7.10 13.49
N THR A 308 -27.44 -8.17 12.71
CA THR A 308 -28.36 -9.28 12.98
C THR A 308 -27.60 -10.60 13.04
N SER A 309 -28.16 -11.59 13.73
CA SER A 309 -27.63 -12.96 13.66
C SER A 309 -28.09 -13.60 12.36
N THR A 310 -27.15 -14.00 11.53
CA THR A 310 -27.38 -14.79 10.33
C THR A 310 -27.37 -16.28 10.67
N PRO A 311 -28.16 -17.13 10.00
CA PRO A 311 -28.24 -18.55 10.33
C PRO A 311 -26.89 -19.30 10.26
N ASN A 312 -26.03 -18.94 9.29
CA ASN A 312 -24.84 -19.72 8.95
C ASN A 312 -23.51 -18.93 9.01
N LYS A 313 -23.54 -17.62 9.27
CA LYS A 313 -22.34 -16.76 9.26
C LYS A 313 -22.18 -15.95 10.55
N GLY A 314 -22.87 -16.32 11.63
CA GLY A 314 -22.85 -15.57 12.88
C GLY A 314 -23.46 -14.17 12.69
N ARG A 315 -22.86 -13.14 13.29
CA ARG A 315 -23.34 -11.75 13.13
C ARG A 315 -23.08 -11.24 11.71
N GLY A 316 -23.98 -10.42 11.18
CA GLY A 316 -23.87 -9.81 9.86
C GLY A 316 -24.66 -8.50 9.77
N MET A 317 -24.42 -7.75 8.70
CA MET A 317 -25.11 -6.47 8.46
C MET A 317 -26.29 -6.66 7.51
N THR A 318 -27.41 -5.99 7.83
CA THR A 318 -28.64 -5.93 7.04
C THR A 318 -29.21 -4.51 7.05
N SER A 319 -30.17 -4.20 6.17
CA SER A 319 -30.90 -2.93 6.20
C SER A 319 -32.41 -3.20 6.25
N PRO A 320 -33.19 -2.49 7.08
CA PRO A 320 -34.64 -2.60 7.08
C PRO A 320 -35.29 -1.97 5.84
N ASN A 321 -34.54 -1.19 5.06
CA ASN A 321 -34.99 -0.53 3.84
C ASN A 321 -34.30 -1.12 2.61
N ASP A 322 -34.97 -1.04 1.46
CA ASP A 322 -34.37 -1.31 0.17
C ASP A 322 -33.23 -0.33 -0.11
N ILE A 323 -32.18 -0.82 -0.77
CA ILE A 323 -30.99 -0.06 -1.12
C ILE A 323 -30.82 -0.06 -2.64
N SER A 324 -30.81 1.14 -3.21
CA SER A 324 -30.54 1.33 -4.65
C SER A 324 -29.06 1.10 -4.98
N PRO A 325 -28.72 0.66 -6.20
CA PRO A 325 -27.33 0.58 -6.65
C PRO A 325 -26.58 1.93 -6.49
N ALA A 326 -25.25 1.86 -6.30
CA ALA A 326 -24.35 3.00 -6.06
C ALA A 326 -24.55 3.79 -4.75
N SER A 327 -25.46 3.35 -3.86
CA SER A 327 -25.68 3.97 -2.55
C SER A 327 -24.46 3.85 -1.63
N LEU A 328 -24.18 4.90 -0.85
CA LEU A 328 -23.19 4.85 0.23
C LEU A 328 -23.76 4.05 1.40
N ILE A 329 -23.13 2.90 1.68
CA ILE A 329 -23.55 1.98 2.75
C ILE A 329 -22.92 2.38 4.07
N HIS A 330 -21.60 2.58 4.06
CA HIS A 330 -20.82 2.80 5.28
C HIS A 330 -19.54 3.58 4.97
N ALA A 331 -19.11 4.40 5.92
CA ALA A 331 -17.83 5.08 5.88
C ALA A 331 -17.23 5.14 7.30
N GLU A 332 -16.00 4.71 7.47
CA GLU A 332 -15.36 4.58 8.78
C GLU A 332 -13.86 4.82 8.71
N ASP A 333 -13.35 5.64 9.64
CA ASP A 333 -11.92 5.74 9.91
C ASP A 333 -11.48 4.58 10.81
N PRO A 334 -10.26 4.05 10.64
CA PRO A 334 -9.84 2.84 11.32
C PRO A 334 -9.65 3.11 12.81
N LEU A 335 -9.99 2.12 13.65
CA LEU A 335 -9.68 2.11 15.08
C LEU A 335 -8.18 2.27 15.30
N ALA A 336 -7.41 1.44 14.59
CA ALA A 336 -5.97 1.52 14.50
C ALA A 336 -5.53 1.06 13.11
N VAL A 337 -4.38 1.56 12.67
CA VAL A 337 -3.82 1.27 11.34
C VAL A 337 -2.31 1.31 11.39
N ILE A 338 -1.63 0.57 10.52
CA ILE A 338 -0.18 0.62 10.34
C ILE A 338 0.20 0.55 8.85
N ILE A 339 1.19 1.36 8.45
CA ILE A 339 1.78 1.32 7.11
C ILE A 339 2.64 0.06 6.91
N LEU A 340 2.58 -0.53 5.72
CA LEU A 340 3.44 -1.66 5.37
C LEU A 340 4.92 -1.25 5.26
N LYS A 341 5.83 -2.17 5.60
CA LYS A 341 7.28 -1.90 5.63
C LYS A 341 7.82 -1.43 4.26
N SER A 342 7.31 -2.00 3.17
CA SER A 342 7.64 -1.63 1.78
C SER A 342 7.23 -0.20 1.41
N CYS A 343 6.27 0.39 2.13
CA CYS A 343 5.70 1.70 1.86
C CYS A 343 6.26 2.81 2.77
N ARG A 344 7.07 2.47 3.79
CA ARG A 344 7.55 3.43 4.80
C ARG A 344 8.31 4.61 4.19
N ASP A 345 9.16 4.38 3.19
CA ASP A 345 9.94 5.48 2.60
C ASP A 345 9.22 6.20 1.43
N THR A 346 8.05 5.71 1.01
CA THR A 346 7.34 6.20 -0.18
C THR A 346 5.96 6.80 0.11
N HIS A 347 5.34 6.49 1.25
CA HIS A 347 4.01 6.96 1.59
C HIS A 347 3.97 7.64 2.96
N CYS A 348 3.02 8.56 3.11
CA CYS A 348 2.75 9.21 4.38
C CYS A 348 2.28 8.19 5.43
N HIS A 349 2.90 8.21 6.61
CA HIS A 349 2.56 7.29 7.70
C HIS A 349 1.21 7.56 8.38
N TYR A 350 0.54 8.67 8.06
CA TYR A 350 -0.76 9.02 8.62
C TYR A 350 -1.90 8.86 7.61
N CYS A 351 -1.76 9.44 6.42
CA CYS A 351 -2.82 9.44 5.39
C CYS A 351 -2.59 8.39 4.29
N PHE A 352 -1.45 7.70 4.29
CA PHE A 352 -1.05 6.67 3.31
C PHE A 352 -0.94 7.13 1.87
N SER A 353 -1.14 8.41 1.57
CA SER A 353 -0.88 8.98 0.24
C SER A 353 0.61 8.94 -0.07
N GLU A 354 0.97 8.84 -1.36
CA GLU A 354 2.35 8.93 -1.81
C GLU A 354 2.99 10.23 -1.30
N ALA A 355 4.22 10.11 -0.82
CA ALA A 355 4.90 11.19 -0.14
C ALA A 355 5.48 12.19 -1.17
N PRO A 356 5.20 13.50 -1.04
CA PRO A 356 5.74 14.51 -1.96
C PRO A 356 7.25 14.70 -1.72
N ALA A 357 7.96 15.36 -2.62
CA ALA A 357 9.40 15.58 -2.45
C ALA A 357 9.74 16.37 -1.17
N ASP A 358 8.83 17.23 -0.69
CA ASP A 358 8.95 18.01 0.54
C ASP A 358 8.43 17.29 1.78
N VAL A 359 8.70 15.98 1.91
CA VAL A 359 8.29 15.21 3.10
C VAL A 359 8.70 15.89 4.41
N VAL A 360 7.83 15.74 5.40
CA VAL A 360 8.02 16.16 6.79
C VAL A 360 8.37 14.93 7.61
N PHE A 361 9.40 15.01 8.46
CA PHE A 361 9.87 13.88 9.27
C PHE A 361 9.37 13.98 10.71
N CYS A 362 9.25 12.87 11.43
CA CYS A 362 9.01 12.93 12.88
C CYS A 362 10.11 13.73 13.60
N THR A 363 9.71 14.43 14.65
CA THR A 363 10.59 15.26 15.49
C THR A 363 11.44 14.40 16.44
N SER A 364 10.98 13.19 16.78
CA SER A 364 11.61 12.32 17.79
C SER A 364 12.33 11.09 17.22
N CYS A 365 12.03 10.66 15.99
CA CYS A 365 12.69 9.51 15.38
C CYS A 365 12.82 9.64 13.86
N THR A 366 13.57 8.73 13.25
CA THR A 366 13.83 8.73 11.81
C THR A 366 12.86 7.86 11.01
N ILE A 367 11.90 7.15 11.61
CA ILE A 367 11.08 6.19 10.85
C ILE A 367 10.01 6.88 9.99
N PRO A 368 9.02 7.59 10.57
CA PRO A 368 7.87 8.02 9.80
C PRO A 368 8.15 9.29 8.99
N ILE A 369 7.54 9.31 7.81
CA ILE A 369 7.47 10.45 6.90
C ILE A 369 6.00 10.87 6.74
N TYR A 370 5.79 12.16 6.55
CA TYR A 370 4.47 12.76 6.40
C TYR A 370 4.42 13.68 5.18
N CYS A 371 3.27 13.72 4.52
CA CYS A 371 3.07 14.62 3.38
C CYS A 371 2.89 16.08 3.79
N SER A 372 2.61 16.35 5.06
CA SER A 372 2.35 17.70 5.58
C SER A 372 2.54 17.77 7.10
N ASN A 373 2.74 18.99 7.63
CA ASN A 373 2.75 19.25 9.07
C ASN A 373 1.44 18.79 9.73
N ARG A 374 0.29 18.98 9.06
CA ARG A 374 -1.01 18.50 9.55
C ARG A 374 -1.03 16.98 9.78
N CYS A 375 -0.47 16.20 8.86
CA CYS A 375 -0.39 14.74 9.03
C CYS A 375 0.60 14.34 10.14
N GLN A 376 1.72 15.06 10.26
CA GLN A 376 2.68 14.87 11.34
C GLN A 376 2.04 15.15 12.71
N GLU A 377 1.35 16.28 12.86
CA GLU A 377 0.67 16.70 14.09
C GLU A 377 -0.42 15.72 14.51
N LYS A 378 -1.25 15.26 13.57
CA LYS A 378 -2.28 14.25 13.86
C LYS A 378 -1.70 12.90 14.27
N ALA A 379 -0.55 12.51 13.72
CA ALA A 379 0.11 11.25 14.07
C ALA A 379 0.82 11.31 15.43
N ILE A 380 1.47 12.43 15.75
CA ILE A 380 2.25 12.62 16.99
C ILE A 380 1.36 13.10 18.15
N GLY A 381 0.18 13.65 17.86
CA GLY A 381 -0.67 14.37 18.81
C GLY A 381 -0.17 15.81 19.05
N GLN A 382 -1.05 16.70 19.54
CA GLN A 382 -0.65 18.06 19.90
C GLN A 382 0.41 18.02 21.03
N MET A 383 1.66 18.33 20.68
CA MET A 383 2.66 18.77 21.64
C MET A 383 2.23 20.16 22.10
N SER A 384 1.75 20.31 23.34
CA SER A 384 1.47 21.64 23.88
C SER A 384 2.76 22.44 23.95
N CYS A 385 3.00 23.31 22.98
CA CYS A 385 3.78 24.50 23.20
C CYS A 385 2.78 25.65 23.43
N ASN A 386 2.56 25.92 24.72
CA ASN A 386 1.93 27.09 25.34
C ASN A 386 0.41 27.41 25.16
N GLN A 387 -0.26 27.25 26.31
CA GLN A 387 -1.18 28.16 27.02
C GLN A 387 -2.70 28.16 26.76
N ASN A 388 -3.39 27.73 27.84
CA ASN A 388 -4.58 28.31 28.48
C ASN A 388 -5.87 28.50 27.68
N THR A 389 -6.88 27.67 27.97
CA THR A 389 -8.12 28.12 28.64
C THR A 389 -8.95 26.91 29.11
N ARG A 390 -9.52 27.05 30.31
CA ARG A 390 -10.43 26.12 30.99
C ARG A 390 -11.83 26.17 30.36
N LEU A 391 -12.54 25.04 30.31
CA LEU A 391 -13.91 24.82 30.82
C LEU A 391 -14.34 23.39 30.44
N GLU A 392 -14.45 22.50 31.42
CA GLU A 392 -15.70 22.02 32.06
C GLU A 392 -16.31 20.81 31.36
N SER A 393 -16.26 19.71 32.11
CA SER A 393 -16.71 18.36 31.82
C SER A 393 -18.22 18.22 31.88
N ASN A 394 -18.78 17.32 31.08
CA ASN A 394 -19.91 16.50 31.52
C ASN A 394 -19.81 15.08 30.95
N ASN A 395 -19.90 14.12 31.88
CA ASN A 395 -19.90 12.67 31.65
C ASN A 395 -21.25 12.22 31.08
N ASN A 396 -21.24 11.19 30.23
CA ASN A 396 -22.21 10.09 30.33
C ASN A 396 -21.68 8.82 29.65
N VAL A 397 -21.86 7.71 30.36
CA VAL A 397 -21.51 6.32 30.01
C VAL A 397 -22.57 5.79 29.04
N VAL A 398 -22.18 5.04 27.99
CA VAL A 398 -23.13 4.40 27.06
C VAL A 398 -23.05 2.88 27.21
N ASP A 399 -24.19 2.31 27.59
CA ASP A 399 -24.52 0.89 27.58
C ASP A 399 -24.50 0.30 26.16
N ILE A 400 -23.83 -0.84 26.01
CA ILE A 400 -23.76 -1.64 24.78
C ILE A 400 -25.03 -2.49 24.69
N ALA A 401 -26.17 -1.87 24.35
CA ALA A 401 -27.40 -2.59 24.02
C ALA A 401 -28.41 -1.70 23.24
N LYS A 402 -27.99 -1.15 22.09
CA LYS A 402 -28.81 -0.72 20.93
C LYS A 402 -27.94 0.12 20.00
N LEU A 403 -27.29 -0.53 19.04
CA LEU A 403 -26.61 0.16 17.94
C LEU A 403 -27.61 0.42 16.81
N SER A 404 -28.37 1.51 16.90
CA SER A 404 -28.94 2.15 15.72
C SER A 404 -27.84 3.00 15.08
N VAL A 405 -27.19 2.48 14.04
CA VAL A 405 -26.07 3.14 13.36
C VAL A 405 -26.60 4.36 12.60
N THR A 406 -26.64 5.50 13.27
CA THR A 406 -26.93 6.78 12.63
C THR A 406 -25.64 7.44 12.10
N SER A 407 -25.10 6.95 10.98
CA SER A 407 -24.12 7.64 10.08
C SER A 407 -24.44 9.10 9.67
N THR A 408 -23.85 10.12 10.32
CA THR A 408 -23.63 11.45 9.70
C THR A 408 -22.67 12.29 10.55
N LYS A 409 -21.57 12.76 9.94
CA LYS A 409 -20.69 13.88 10.34
C LYS A 409 -20.31 13.98 11.83
N SER A 410 -19.16 13.45 12.23
CA SER A 410 -18.44 13.97 13.40
C SER A 410 -17.64 15.22 13.01
N LYS A 411 -18.32 16.38 12.98
CA LYS A 411 -17.68 17.58 13.55
C LYS A 411 -17.95 17.52 15.06
N THR A 412 -17.27 16.62 15.74
CA THR A 412 -17.17 16.68 17.21
C THR A 412 -16.08 17.70 17.55
N PRO A 413 -16.33 18.62 18.50
CA PRO A 413 -15.29 19.49 19.02
C PRO A 413 -14.20 18.64 19.66
N ASP A 414 -12.94 19.04 19.49
CA ASP A 414 -11.68 18.39 19.91
C ASP A 414 -11.83 17.41 21.10
N SER A 415 -12.11 16.14 20.81
CA SER A 415 -11.67 15.07 21.71
C SER A 415 -10.16 15.02 21.56
N LYS A 416 -9.39 15.20 22.65
CA LYS A 416 -7.92 15.08 22.65
C LYS A 416 -7.51 13.85 21.83
N GLN A 417 -7.03 14.07 20.62
CA GLN A 417 -6.70 13.01 19.68
C GLN A 417 -5.51 12.24 20.27
N ILE A 418 -5.71 10.96 20.58
CA ILE A 418 -4.66 10.06 21.05
C ILE A 418 -3.64 9.89 19.94
N ALA A 419 -2.37 10.06 20.27
CA ALA A 419 -1.28 10.03 19.32
C ALA A 419 -0.97 8.60 18.84
N GLU A 420 -1.07 8.37 17.54
CA GLU A 420 -0.85 7.04 16.94
C GLU A 420 0.61 6.61 16.92
N HIS A 421 1.57 7.54 16.89
CA HIS A 421 2.99 7.24 16.76
C HIS A 421 3.79 7.40 18.06
N ARG A 422 3.27 8.14 19.05
CA ARG A 422 4.07 8.60 20.21
C ARG A 422 4.68 7.45 21.04
N HIS A 423 3.96 6.34 21.16
CA HIS A 423 4.40 5.14 21.90
C HIS A 423 5.39 4.26 21.12
N GLU A 424 5.64 4.61 19.85
CA GLU A 424 6.55 3.93 18.93
C GLU A 424 7.80 4.77 18.63
N CYS A 425 7.98 5.88 19.35
CA CYS A 425 9.00 6.88 19.05
C CYS A 425 9.81 7.25 20.31
N GLY A 426 10.82 8.11 20.16
CA GLY A 426 11.63 8.58 21.28
C GLY A 426 12.73 7.58 21.69
N GLY A 427 13.26 6.81 20.74
CA GLY A 427 14.34 5.85 20.99
C GLY A 427 13.86 4.42 21.26
N VAL A 428 12.57 4.10 21.16
CA VAL A 428 12.14 2.70 21.10
C VAL A 428 11.94 2.29 19.65
N HIS A 429 12.17 1.02 19.32
CA HIS A 429 12.01 0.57 17.94
C HIS A 429 11.35 -0.81 17.79
N TRP A 430 10.64 -1.27 18.81
CA TRP A 430 9.80 -2.47 18.71
C TRP A 430 8.84 -2.42 17.51
N ALA A 431 8.26 -1.24 17.20
CA ALA A 431 7.41 -1.05 16.01
C ALA A 431 8.16 -1.20 14.67
N ALA A 432 9.49 -1.01 14.66
CA ALA A 432 10.31 -1.23 13.49
C ALA A 432 10.59 -2.73 13.25
N VAL A 433 10.79 -3.48 14.35
CA VAL A 433 11.22 -4.88 14.34
C VAL A 433 10.03 -5.84 14.25
N LEU A 434 9.01 -5.66 15.09
CA LEU A 434 7.89 -6.59 15.21
C LEU A 434 7.04 -6.67 13.92
N PRO A 435 6.28 -7.77 13.73
CA PRO A 435 5.32 -7.91 12.63
C PRO A 435 4.18 -6.89 12.70
N ALA A 436 3.57 -6.57 11.55
CA ALA A 436 2.53 -5.54 11.44
C ALA A 436 1.34 -5.78 12.40
N ASP A 437 0.84 -7.01 12.49
CA ASP A 437 -0.27 -7.38 13.39
C ASP A 437 0.05 -7.08 14.86
N ILE A 438 1.31 -7.31 15.26
CA ILE A 438 1.75 -7.10 16.64
C ILE A 438 1.88 -5.61 16.93
N VAL A 439 2.36 -4.83 15.95
CA VAL A 439 2.42 -3.38 16.11
C VAL A 439 1.02 -2.77 16.15
N LEU A 440 0.10 -3.30 15.34
CA LEU A 440 -1.30 -2.91 15.36
C LEU A 440 -1.96 -3.22 16.71
N ALA A 441 -1.66 -4.38 17.31
CA ALA A 441 -2.08 -4.71 18.68
C ALA A 441 -1.50 -3.72 19.70
N GLY A 442 -0.24 -3.33 19.53
CA GLY A 442 0.41 -2.30 20.34
C GLY A 442 -0.29 -0.95 20.27
N ARG A 443 -0.68 -0.50 19.06
CA ARG A 443 -1.44 0.74 18.86
C ARG A 443 -2.81 0.71 19.53
N ILE A 444 -3.54 -0.40 19.42
CA ILE A 444 -4.85 -0.58 20.05
C ILE A 444 -4.71 -0.55 21.58
N MET A 445 -3.71 -1.26 22.13
CA MET A 445 -3.41 -1.24 23.57
C MET A 445 -3.00 0.15 24.07
N ALA A 446 -2.13 0.85 23.35
CA ALA A 446 -1.70 2.20 23.70
C ALA A 446 -2.90 3.17 23.71
N GLN A 447 -3.76 3.11 22.70
CA GLN A 447 -4.99 3.90 22.64
C GLN A 447 -5.94 3.58 23.80
N TYR A 448 -6.08 2.30 24.16
CA TYR A 448 -6.88 1.89 25.31
C TYR A 448 -6.31 2.46 26.63
N ILE A 449 -5.00 2.30 26.86
CA ILE A 449 -4.31 2.80 28.06
C ILE A 449 -4.46 4.32 28.17
N GLU A 450 -4.17 5.06 27.11
CA GLU A 450 -4.26 6.52 27.10
C GLU A 450 -5.69 7.01 27.35
N LYS A 451 -6.71 6.32 26.80
CA LYS A 451 -8.12 6.63 27.07
C LYS A 451 -8.48 6.41 28.54
N GLN A 452 -7.99 5.35 29.17
CA GLN A 452 -8.24 5.09 30.61
C GLN A 452 -7.55 6.13 31.50
N LEU A 453 -6.30 6.48 31.17
CA LEU A 453 -5.55 7.52 31.88
C LEU A 453 -6.25 8.88 31.79
N LEU A 454 -6.77 9.25 30.61
CA LEU A 454 -7.56 10.47 30.41
C LEU A 454 -8.88 10.48 31.17
N ALA A 455 -9.51 9.31 31.35
CA ALA A 455 -10.76 9.17 32.09
C ALA A 455 -10.58 9.23 33.63
N GLY A 456 -9.34 9.38 34.13
CA GLY A 456 -9.05 9.42 35.56
C GLY A 456 -9.25 8.07 36.28
N LYS A 457 -9.52 6.99 35.53
CA LYS A 457 -9.64 5.64 36.08
C LYS A 457 -8.24 5.09 36.32
N ARG A 458 -7.80 5.05 37.58
CA ARG A 458 -6.62 4.25 38.00
C ARG A 458 -6.94 2.75 38.06
N SER A 459 -7.83 2.27 37.19
CA SER A 459 -8.21 0.86 37.13
C SER A 459 -7.08 0.05 36.53
N THR A 460 -6.90 -1.16 37.07
CA THR A 460 -6.03 -2.19 36.51
C THR A 460 -6.35 -2.41 35.02
N ILE A 461 -5.34 -2.32 34.15
CA ILE A 461 -5.49 -2.49 32.70
C ILE A 461 -5.54 -3.98 32.38
N SER A 462 -6.71 -4.50 32.01
CA SER A 462 -6.87 -5.87 31.46
C SER A 462 -6.73 -5.90 29.92
N GLY A 463 -7.04 -4.80 29.22
CA GLY A 463 -6.97 -4.68 27.76
C GLY A 463 -8.34 -4.39 27.15
N PRO A 464 -8.43 -3.95 25.88
CA PRO A 464 -9.71 -3.68 25.24
C PRO A 464 -10.39 -4.99 24.82
N ASN A 465 -11.65 -5.16 25.20
CA ASN A 465 -12.52 -6.16 24.57
C ASN A 465 -13.16 -5.54 23.32
N LEU A 466 -12.66 -5.92 22.14
CA LEU A 466 -13.21 -5.46 20.86
C LEU A 466 -14.50 -6.19 20.47
N ASP A 467 -14.84 -7.30 21.12
CA ASP A 467 -15.95 -8.17 20.73
C ASP A 467 -15.89 -8.59 19.24
N LEU A 468 -14.66 -8.76 18.71
CA LEU A 468 -14.41 -9.29 17.37
C LEU A 468 -14.09 -10.78 17.44
N VAL A 469 -14.34 -11.49 16.34
CA VAL A 469 -14.05 -12.93 16.23
C VAL A 469 -12.54 -13.17 16.26
N HIS A 470 -12.07 -14.12 17.08
CA HIS A 470 -10.63 -14.41 17.24
C HIS A 470 -10.20 -15.77 16.68
N HIS A 471 -11.09 -16.74 16.59
CA HIS A 471 -10.80 -18.11 16.14
C HIS A 471 -9.58 -18.79 16.80
N TYR A 472 -9.26 -18.39 18.04
CA TYR A 472 -8.10 -18.93 18.77
C TYR A 472 -8.15 -20.45 18.83
N ASP A 473 -9.30 -21.05 19.16
CA ASP A 473 -9.42 -22.49 19.32
C ASP A 473 -9.20 -23.27 18.02
N GLN A 474 -9.59 -22.70 16.88
CA GLN A 474 -9.38 -23.29 15.54
C GLN A 474 -7.99 -23.03 14.97
N ASP A 475 -7.20 -22.15 15.57
CA ASP A 475 -5.89 -21.78 15.06
C ASP A 475 -4.85 -22.91 15.22
N SER A 476 -3.87 -22.93 14.32
CA SER A 476 -2.79 -23.93 14.34
C SER A 476 -1.93 -23.80 15.60
N SER A 477 -1.41 -24.92 16.11
CA SER A 477 -0.54 -24.94 17.29
C SER A 477 0.68 -24.03 17.15
N ALA A 478 1.24 -23.93 15.94
CA ALA A 478 2.35 -23.02 15.65
C ALA A 478 1.93 -21.54 15.76
N SER A 479 0.80 -21.16 15.16
CA SER A 479 0.29 -19.79 15.23
C SER A 479 -0.10 -19.38 16.66
N LYS A 480 -0.76 -20.27 17.41
CA LYS A 480 -1.08 -20.07 18.85
C LYS A 480 0.17 -19.75 19.65
N PHE A 481 1.21 -20.57 19.48
CA PHE A 481 2.48 -20.41 20.18
C PHE A 481 3.17 -19.08 19.84
N GLU A 482 3.12 -18.68 18.58
CA GLU A 482 3.71 -17.42 18.14
C GLU A 482 2.93 -16.21 18.65
N SER A 483 1.59 -16.28 18.68
CA SER A 483 0.76 -15.24 19.31
C SER A 483 1.13 -15.07 20.80
N HIS A 484 1.40 -16.16 21.53
CA HIS A 484 1.84 -16.09 22.93
C HIS A 484 3.18 -15.40 23.11
N ILE A 485 4.19 -15.76 22.31
CA ILE A 485 5.51 -15.12 22.38
C ILE A 485 5.40 -13.63 22.05
N TYR A 486 4.71 -13.28 20.97
CA TYR A 486 4.57 -11.88 20.58
C TYR A 486 3.75 -11.06 21.57
N ALA A 487 2.69 -11.62 22.15
CA ALA A 487 1.95 -10.98 23.23
C ALA A 487 2.87 -10.69 24.43
N THR A 488 3.71 -11.65 24.82
CA THR A 488 4.65 -11.49 25.94
C THR A 488 5.67 -10.38 25.65
N VAL A 489 6.28 -10.39 24.46
CA VAL A 489 7.24 -9.36 24.05
C VAL A 489 6.59 -7.98 24.02
N LEU A 490 5.40 -7.87 23.41
CA LEU A 490 4.68 -6.60 23.29
C LEU A 490 4.26 -6.05 24.64
N LEU A 491 3.77 -6.90 25.55
CA LEU A 491 3.40 -6.52 26.91
C LEU A 491 4.59 -5.86 27.63
N LEU A 492 5.77 -6.49 27.58
CA LEU A 492 6.98 -5.95 28.22
C LEU A 492 7.47 -4.65 27.54
N CYS A 493 7.35 -4.54 26.22
CA CYS A 493 7.64 -3.28 25.53
C CYS A 493 6.72 -2.13 25.99
N LEU A 494 5.42 -2.40 26.12
CA LEU A 494 4.45 -1.41 26.60
C LEU A 494 4.66 -1.06 28.08
N GLN A 495 4.97 -2.05 28.93
CA GLN A 495 5.34 -1.84 30.33
C GLN A 495 6.57 -0.94 30.47
N SER A 496 7.61 -1.17 29.66
CA SER A 496 8.81 -0.33 29.64
C SER A 496 8.48 1.13 29.26
N TYR A 497 7.58 1.34 28.29
CA TYR A 497 7.16 2.67 27.86
C TYR A 497 6.34 3.41 28.92
N TYR A 498 5.29 2.78 29.46
CA TYR A 498 4.38 3.41 30.43
C TYR A 498 4.91 3.42 31.88
N LYS A 499 6.01 2.69 32.16
CA LYS A 499 6.67 2.60 33.47
C LYS A 499 5.66 2.31 34.60
N SER A 500 5.88 2.88 35.79
CA SER A 500 4.99 2.76 36.95
C SER A 500 3.66 3.55 36.85
N GLY A 501 3.39 4.17 35.69
CA GLY A 501 2.17 4.97 35.49
C GLY A 501 0.89 4.14 35.36
N VAL A 502 1.02 2.81 35.23
CA VAL A 502 -0.09 1.89 34.93
C VAL A 502 0.08 0.59 35.72
N THR A 503 -1.02 0.11 36.32
CA THR A 503 -1.11 -1.23 36.90
C THR A 503 -1.70 -2.21 35.90
N TRP A 504 -1.04 -3.34 35.68
CA TRP A 504 -1.45 -4.38 34.74
C TRP A 504 -2.21 -5.48 35.46
N ALA A 505 -3.26 -6.00 34.84
CA ALA A 505 -4.06 -7.07 35.41
C ALA A 505 -3.40 -8.44 35.16
N GLU A 506 -3.77 -9.43 35.96
CA GLU A 506 -3.26 -10.79 35.78
C GLU A 506 -3.66 -11.40 34.42
N ASP A 507 -4.80 -10.98 33.88
CA ASP A 507 -5.33 -11.45 32.60
C ASP A 507 -4.85 -10.64 31.38
N SER A 508 -4.04 -9.58 31.57
CA SER A 508 -3.61 -8.70 30.46
C SER A 508 -2.93 -9.45 29.32
N LEU A 509 -2.13 -10.44 29.65
CA LEU A 509 -1.41 -11.23 28.65
C LEU A 509 -2.36 -12.13 27.86
N SER A 510 -3.37 -12.70 28.52
CA SER A 510 -4.43 -13.50 27.87
C SER A 510 -5.25 -12.65 26.92
N GLN A 511 -5.66 -11.45 27.34
CA GLN A 511 -6.37 -10.49 26.48
C GLN A 511 -5.53 -10.06 25.28
N LEU A 512 -4.21 -9.88 25.47
CA LEU A 512 -3.33 -9.51 24.36
C LEU A 512 -3.16 -10.64 23.33
N VAL A 513 -3.12 -11.90 23.76
CA VAL A 513 -3.15 -13.06 22.86
C VAL A 513 -4.44 -13.06 22.04
N LEU A 514 -5.59 -12.89 22.70
CA LEU A 514 -6.89 -12.82 22.02
C LEU A 514 -6.95 -11.63 21.05
N LEU A 515 -6.44 -10.46 21.43
CA LEU A 515 -6.38 -9.28 20.58
C LEU A 515 -5.54 -9.53 19.31
N ILE A 516 -4.38 -10.20 19.43
CA ILE A 516 -3.57 -10.58 18.25
C ILE A 516 -4.36 -11.51 17.33
N CYS A 517 -5.08 -12.48 17.88
CA CYS A 517 -5.93 -13.38 17.11
C CYS A 517 -7.12 -12.65 16.45
N GLN A 518 -7.75 -11.70 17.14
CA GLN A 518 -8.78 -10.82 16.55
C GLN A 518 -8.22 -10.02 15.37
N ILE A 519 -7.01 -9.46 15.51
CA ILE A 519 -6.37 -8.69 14.44
C ILE A 519 -6.09 -9.56 13.22
N LYS A 520 -5.55 -10.76 13.40
CA LYS A 520 -5.26 -11.70 12.30
C LYS A 520 -6.50 -11.97 11.44
N VAL A 521 -7.66 -12.15 12.06
CA VAL A 521 -8.92 -12.48 11.37
C VAL A 521 -9.64 -11.24 10.81
N ASN A 522 -9.56 -10.08 11.48
CA ASN A 522 -10.41 -8.92 11.17
C ASN A 522 -9.67 -7.76 10.51
N SER A 523 -8.35 -7.84 10.35
CA SER A 523 -7.59 -6.77 9.73
C SER A 523 -7.88 -6.64 8.24
N ILE A 524 -8.02 -5.40 7.78
CA ILE A 524 -8.32 -5.05 6.40
C ILE A 524 -7.11 -4.34 5.80
N ALA A 525 -6.65 -4.80 4.64
CA ALA A 525 -5.59 -4.15 3.88
C ALA A 525 -6.14 -2.88 3.20
N ILE A 526 -5.47 -1.75 3.42
CA ILE A 526 -5.74 -0.49 2.73
C ILE A 526 -4.98 -0.53 1.40
N VAL A 527 -5.71 -0.32 0.31
CA VAL A 527 -5.19 -0.38 -1.07
C VAL A 527 -5.33 0.98 -1.72
N HIS A 528 -4.27 1.43 -2.38
CA HIS A 528 -4.24 2.63 -3.20
C HIS A 528 -4.12 2.29 -4.68
N MET A 529 -4.86 3.00 -5.51
CA MET A 529 -4.77 2.91 -6.97
C MET A 529 -3.60 3.76 -7.44
N LYS A 530 -2.59 3.13 -8.04
CA LYS A 530 -1.44 3.80 -8.64
C LYS A 530 -1.54 3.72 -10.16
N SER A 531 -1.46 4.86 -10.83
CA SER A 531 -1.32 4.90 -12.30
C SER A 531 0.16 4.72 -12.66
N MET A 532 0.46 3.82 -13.59
CA MET A 532 1.86 3.48 -13.94
C MET A 532 2.61 4.63 -14.63
N ASP A 533 1.90 5.55 -15.29
CA ASP A 533 2.52 6.56 -16.14
C ASP A 533 2.80 7.90 -15.45
N GLY A 534 2.76 7.95 -14.11
CA GLY A 534 3.15 9.10 -13.30
C GLY A 534 2.33 10.36 -13.60
N GLY A 535 1.52 10.82 -12.64
CA GLY A 535 0.62 11.99 -12.78
C GLY A 535 1.26 13.34 -13.21
N LYS A 536 2.56 13.39 -13.55
CA LYS A 536 3.25 14.56 -14.10
C LYS A 536 2.86 14.89 -15.56
N VAL A 537 2.28 13.95 -16.31
CA VAL A 537 2.02 14.17 -17.76
C VAL A 537 0.60 14.70 -18.04
N LEU A 538 -0.38 14.45 -17.18
CA LEU A 538 -1.79 14.88 -17.41
C LEU A 538 -2.09 16.34 -17.01
N THR A 539 -1.18 17.01 -16.30
CA THR A 539 -1.33 18.43 -15.89
C THR A 539 -0.78 19.42 -16.92
N LYS A 540 0.14 18.98 -17.79
CA LYS A 540 0.45 19.69 -19.02
C LYS A 540 -0.56 19.21 -20.06
N GLY A 541 -1.46 20.07 -20.52
CA GLY A 541 -2.45 19.70 -21.53
C GLY A 541 -1.82 18.95 -22.71
N PHE A 542 -2.61 18.09 -23.37
CA PHE A 542 -2.24 17.26 -24.54
C PHE A 542 -1.75 18.05 -25.78
N SER A 543 -1.33 19.31 -25.63
CA SER A 543 -0.72 20.11 -26.68
C SER A 543 0.77 19.74 -26.81
N GLY A 544 1.02 18.64 -27.52
CA GLY A 544 2.30 18.37 -28.18
C GLY A 544 3.20 17.33 -27.51
N PHE A 545 2.81 16.06 -27.51
CA PHE A 545 3.74 14.92 -27.46
C PHE A 545 3.15 13.73 -28.24
N SER A 546 3.94 13.15 -29.15
CA SER A 546 3.56 12.09 -30.10
C SER A 546 3.82 10.67 -29.56
N GLY A 547 3.52 10.42 -28.29
CA GLY A 547 3.69 9.09 -27.66
C GLY A 547 2.34 8.50 -27.24
N ALA A 548 2.11 7.23 -27.57
CA ALA A 548 0.94 6.48 -27.13
C ALA A 548 0.95 6.33 -25.59
N PHE A 549 -0.13 6.72 -24.93
CA PHE A 549 -0.26 6.71 -23.47
C PHE A 549 -1.32 5.69 -23.07
N MET A 550 -0.98 4.73 -22.20
CA MET A 550 -1.92 3.71 -21.74
C MET A 550 -2.25 3.90 -20.27
N CYS A 551 -3.52 4.13 -19.96
CA CYS A 551 -3.95 4.21 -18.56
C CYS A 551 -4.05 2.81 -17.94
N SER A 552 -2.94 2.28 -17.41
CA SER A 552 -2.96 1.12 -16.52
C SER A 552 -3.03 1.54 -15.05
N VAL A 553 -3.70 0.72 -14.23
CA VAL A 553 -3.87 0.96 -12.80
C VAL A 553 -3.42 -0.25 -12.01
N GLU A 554 -2.52 -0.02 -11.07
CA GLU A 554 -2.02 -1.01 -10.12
C GLU A 554 -2.67 -0.80 -8.75
N GLN A 555 -3.13 -1.89 -8.14
CA GLN A 555 -3.56 -1.90 -6.74
C GLN A 555 -2.36 -2.13 -5.82
N VAL A 556 -1.94 -1.09 -5.11
CA VAL A 556 -0.82 -1.18 -4.17
C VAL A 556 -1.36 -1.27 -2.75
N ARG A 557 -1.11 -2.39 -2.07
CA ARG A 557 -1.36 -2.52 -0.62
C ARG A 557 -0.39 -1.57 0.11
N VAL A 558 -0.94 -0.61 0.87
CA VAL A 558 -0.13 0.43 1.54
C VAL A 558 -0.14 0.31 3.06
N ALA A 559 -1.22 -0.19 3.65
CA ALA A 559 -1.39 -0.29 5.09
C ALA A 559 -2.32 -1.43 5.48
N GLN A 560 -2.41 -1.71 6.78
CA GLN A 560 -3.28 -2.70 7.40
C GLN A 560 -3.98 -2.07 8.60
N ALA A 561 -5.28 -2.29 8.74
CA ALA A 561 -6.10 -1.59 9.72
C ALA A 561 -7.22 -2.45 10.32
N ILE A 562 -7.74 -2.03 11.47
CA ILE A 562 -8.98 -2.56 12.05
C ILE A 562 -10.08 -1.52 11.90
N TYR A 563 -11.20 -1.92 11.28
CA TYR A 563 -12.42 -1.12 11.16
C TYR A 563 -13.52 -1.84 11.94
N MET A 564 -13.94 -1.28 13.07
CA MET A 564 -14.82 -1.96 14.01
C MET A 564 -16.16 -2.33 13.35
N SER A 565 -16.80 -1.38 12.68
CA SER A 565 -18.07 -1.65 12.00
C SER A 565 -17.85 -2.39 10.68
N GLY A 566 -16.74 -2.08 9.98
CA GLY A 566 -16.31 -2.78 8.77
C GLY A 566 -16.14 -4.29 8.93
N SER A 567 -15.72 -4.76 10.11
CA SER A 567 -15.54 -6.19 10.42
C SER A 567 -16.84 -6.99 10.57
N PHE A 568 -18.01 -6.35 10.60
CA PHE A 568 -19.31 -7.04 10.69
C PHE A 568 -19.93 -7.40 9.32
N PHE A 569 -19.33 -6.96 8.22
CA PHE A 569 -19.80 -7.30 6.89
C PHE A 569 -19.27 -8.67 6.50
N ASN A 570 -20.19 -9.62 6.28
CA ASN A 570 -19.83 -11.00 5.95
C ASN A 570 -19.35 -11.15 4.51
N HIS A 571 -18.67 -12.25 4.26
CA HIS A 571 -18.16 -12.62 2.95
C HIS A 571 -19.24 -13.14 1.98
N SER A 572 -19.14 -12.75 0.72
CA SER A 572 -19.72 -13.46 -0.44
C SER A 572 -18.74 -13.49 -1.62
N CYS A 573 -18.66 -14.62 -2.33
CA CYS A 573 -17.88 -14.73 -3.57
C CYS A 573 -18.54 -13.99 -4.75
N ARG A 574 -19.79 -13.54 -4.57
CA ARG A 574 -20.50 -12.60 -5.43
C ARG A 574 -21.08 -11.50 -4.54
N PRO A 575 -20.28 -10.50 -4.20
CA PRO A 575 -20.68 -9.48 -3.22
C PRO A 575 -21.68 -8.49 -3.81
N ASN A 576 -22.54 -7.95 -2.96
CA ASN A 576 -23.52 -6.91 -3.31
C ASN A 576 -23.05 -5.50 -2.90
N ILE A 577 -21.92 -5.42 -2.20
CA ILE A 577 -21.21 -4.18 -1.88
C ILE A 577 -19.74 -4.26 -2.27
N HIS A 578 -19.16 -3.10 -2.59
CA HIS A 578 -17.75 -2.91 -2.91
C HIS A 578 -17.08 -2.03 -1.87
N ALA A 579 -15.89 -2.43 -1.45
CA ALA A 579 -15.05 -1.69 -0.53
C ALA A 579 -13.94 -0.95 -1.28
N TYR A 580 -13.76 0.33 -0.98
CA TYR A 580 -12.62 1.12 -1.44
C TYR A 580 -12.16 2.08 -0.34
N PHE A 581 -10.96 2.63 -0.53
CA PHE A 581 -10.36 3.52 0.47
C PHE A 581 -10.24 4.92 -0.05
N HIS A 582 -10.63 5.87 0.79
CA HIS A 582 -10.12 7.22 0.66
C HIS A 582 -9.09 7.50 1.75
N SER A 583 -7.81 7.59 1.37
CA SER A 583 -6.70 7.75 2.31
C SER A 583 -6.71 6.59 3.31
N ARG A 584 -7.22 6.81 4.53
CA ARG A 584 -7.38 5.77 5.56
C ARG A 584 -8.83 5.36 5.81
N THR A 585 -9.81 6.08 5.27
CA THR A 585 -11.23 5.83 5.49
C THR A 585 -11.70 4.67 4.61
N LEU A 586 -12.28 3.64 5.22
CA LEU A 586 -12.99 2.57 4.51
C LEU A 586 -14.34 3.12 4.04
N ILE A 587 -14.65 2.94 2.76
CA ILE A 587 -15.92 3.31 2.16
C ILE A 587 -16.55 2.08 1.51
N LEU A 588 -17.81 1.81 1.82
CA LEU A 588 -18.60 0.71 1.27
C LEU A 588 -19.76 1.27 0.44
N ARG A 589 -19.92 0.76 -0.79
CA ARG A 589 -21.03 1.12 -1.69
C ARG A 589 -21.73 -0.11 -2.26
N SER A 590 -23.05 -0.05 -2.45
CA SER A 590 -23.80 -1.12 -3.13
C SER A 590 -23.50 -1.15 -4.62
N THR A 591 -23.24 -2.34 -5.16
CA THR A 591 -23.03 -2.59 -6.59
C THR A 591 -24.31 -3.03 -7.30
N GLU A 592 -25.34 -3.39 -6.55
CA GLU A 592 -26.64 -3.82 -7.04
C GLU A 592 -27.77 -3.36 -6.13
N TYR A 593 -29.01 -3.64 -6.52
CA TYR A 593 -30.16 -3.38 -5.67
C TYR A 593 -30.23 -4.45 -4.57
N ILE A 594 -30.34 -4.02 -3.32
CA ILE A 594 -30.42 -4.92 -2.16
C ILE A 594 -31.79 -4.73 -1.51
N LYS A 595 -32.57 -5.81 -1.47
CA LYS A 595 -33.89 -5.81 -0.84
C LYS A 595 -33.78 -5.71 0.68
N ALA A 596 -34.70 -4.99 1.31
CA ALA A 596 -34.87 -4.92 2.75
C ALA A 596 -34.77 -6.30 3.43
N GLY A 597 -34.00 -6.37 4.52
CA GLY A 597 -33.73 -7.57 5.30
C GLY A 597 -32.68 -8.52 4.69
N SER A 598 -32.22 -8.27 3.46
CA SER A 598 -31.20 -9.11 2.83
C SER A 598 -29.81 -8.86 3.45
N PRO A 599 -28.96 -9.90 3.54
CA PRO A 599 -27.56 -9.73 3.95
C PRO A 599 -26.80 -8.75 3.06
N ILE A 600 -26.01 -7.88 3.68
CA ILE A 600 -25.10 -6.96 3.00
C ILE A 600 -23.70 -7.55 3.13
N GLU A 601 -23.13 -7.99 2.00
CA GLU A 601 -21.96 -8.85 1.96
C GLU A 601 -20.89 -8.32 1.00
N LEU A 602 -19.65 -8.24 1.48
CA LEU A 602 -18.47 -7.86 0.70
C LEU A 602 -17.63 -9.10 0.38
N SER A 603 -16.64 -8.95 -0.50
CA SER A 603 -15.64 -10.02 -0.69
C SER A 603 -14.40 -9.75 0.16
N TYR A 604 -13.85 -10.83 0.73
CA TYR A 604 -12.62 -10.82 1.53
C TYR A 604 -11.36 -11.04 0.66
N GLY A 605 -11.53 -10.92 -0.66
CA GLY A 605 -10.57 -11.30 -1.70
C GLY A 605 -11.19 -12.30 -2.69
N PRO A 606 -11.61 -13.50 -2.24
CA PRO A 606 -12.22 -14.51 -3.10
C PRO A 606 -13.49 -14.08 -3.83
N GLN A 607 -13.46 -14.12 -5.17
CA GLN A 607 -14.61 -13.83 -6.04
C GLN A 607 -14.65 -14.75 -7.26
N VAL A 608 -15.87 -14.95 -7.79
CA VAL A 608 -16.10 -15.66 -9.06
C VAL A 608 -15.44 -14.89 -10.20
N GLY A 609 -14.84 -15.61 -11.15
CA GLY A 609 -14.07 -15.05 -12.27
C GLY A 609 -12.61 -14.77 -11.92
N GLU A 610 -12.34 -14.50 -10.64
CA GLU A 610 -10.99 -14.18 -10.15
C GLU A 610 -10.25 -15.43 -9.64
N MET A 611 -10.88 -16.23 -8.80
CA MET A 611 -10.36 -17.51 -8.30
C MET A 611 -11.39 -18.61 -8.52
N ASP A 612 -10.95 -19.85 -8.78
CA ASP A 612 -11.86 -20.97 -8.92
C ASP A 612 -12.44 -21.43 -7.58
N LEU A 613 -13.48 -22.27 -7.60
CA LEU A 613 -14.20 -22.65 -6.39
C LEU A 613 -13.29 -23.27 -5.30
N PRO A 614 -12.44 -24.27 -5.59
CA PRO A 614 -11.53 -24.82 -4.58
C PRO A 614 -10.56 -23.78 -4.02
N GLU A 615 -9.96 -22.93 -4.86
CA GLU A 615 -9.06 -21.87 -4.40
C GLU A 615 -9.78 -20.88 -3.48
N ARG A 616 -11.01 -20.47 -3.84
CA ARG A 616 -11.83 -19.60 -2.99
C ARG A 616 -12.08 -20.24 -1.63
N GLN A 617 -12.49 -21.50 -1.60
CA GLN A 617 -12.81 -22.23 -0.38
C GLN A 617 -11.58 -22.44 0.50
N LYS A 618 -10.46 -22.83 -0.10
CA LYS A 618 -9.18 -22.98 0.58
C LYS A 618 -8.72 -21.65 1.20
N SER A 619 -8.76 -20.56 0.43
CA SER A 619 -8.39 -19.22 0.92
C SER A 619 -9.24 -18.80 2.12
N LEU A 620 -10.56 -19.05 2.09
CA LEU A 620 -11.45 -18.71 3.22
C LEU A 620 -11.23 -19.60 4.45
N ARG A 621 -10.95 -20.89 4.26
CA ARG A 621 -10.60 -21.79 5.37
C ARG A 621 -9.27 -21.41 6.03
N GLU A 622 -8.25 -21.13 5.22
CA GLU A 622 -6.90 -20.81 5.72
C GLU A 622 -6.84 -19.46 6.43
N ASN A 623 -7.56 -18.44 5.93
CA ASN A 623 -7.46 -17.08 6.46
C ASN A 623 -8.58 -16.69 7.43
N TYR A 624 -9.77 -17.32 7.31
CA TYR A 624 -10.97 -16.93 8.06
C TYR A 624 -11.69 -18.10 8.73
N TYR A 625 -11.16 -19.33 8.65
CA TYR A 625 -11.66 -20.50 9.37
C TYR A 625 -13.12 -20.90 9.07
N PHE A 626 -13.64 -20.58 7.87
CA PHE A 626 -14.97 -20.99 7.44
C PHE A 626 -14.99 -21.46 5.98
N SER A 627 -16.02 -22.25 5.62
CA SER A 627 -16.31 -22.60 4.22
C SER A 627 -17.50 -21.79 3.72
N CYS A 628 -17.39 -21.21 2.53
CA CYS A 628 -18.41 -20.29 2.00
C CYS A 628 -19.61 -21.06 1.42
N GLY A 629 -20.81 -20.74 1.91
CA GLY A 629 -22.08 -21.24 1.38
C GLY A 629 -22.89 -20.18 0.61
N CYS A 630 -22.23 -19.20 -0.01
CA CYS A 630 -22.93 -18.21 -0.86
C CYS A 630 -23.50 -18.88 -2.12
N SER A 631 -24.41 -18.21 -2.84
CA SER A 631 -25.02 -18.75 -4.06
C SER A 631 -23.99 -19.23 -5.08
N SER A 632 -22.85 -18.54 -5.21
CA SER A 632 -21.76 -18.92 -6.11
C SER A 632 -20.87 -20.07 -5.62
N CYS A 633 -21.03 -20.50 -4.36
CA CYS A 633 -20.36 -21.67 -3.79
C CYS A 633 -21.34 -22.81 -3.48
N SER A 634 -22.64 -22.59 -3.66
CA SER A 634 -23.69 -23.60 -3.53
C SER A 634 -24.29 -23.99 -4.87
N VAL A 635 -24.17 -23.13 -5.90
CA VAL A 635 -24.59 -23.39 -7.27
C VAL A 635 -23.34 -23.35 -8.16
N LEU A 636 -23.18 -24.35 -9.02
CA LEU A 636 -22.04 -24.42 -9.93
C LEU A 636 -22.02 -23.21 -10.88
N SER A 637 -20.95 -22.42 -10.81
CA SER A 637 -20.71 -21.29 -11.70
C SER A 637 -20.09 -21.76 -13.01
N LEU A 638 -20.59 -21.26 -14.14
CA LEU A 638 -19.98 -21.57 -15.44
C LEU A 638 -18.56 -20.99 -15.57
N SER A 639 -18.27 -19.88 -14.90
CA SER A 639 -16.92 -19.31 -14.86
C SER A 639 -15.92 -20.30 -14.26
N ASP A 640 -16.30 -21.02 -13.20
CA ASP A 640 -15.43 -22.01 -12.53
C ASP A 640 -15.10 -23.19 -13.45
N LEU A 641 -15.97 -23.52 -14.41
CA LEU A 641 -15.74 -24.60 -15.37
C LEU A 641 -14.71 -24.24 -16.44
N VAL A 642 -14.62 -22.96 -16.81
CA VAL A 642 -13.85 -22.52 -17.97
C VAL A 642 -12.56 -21.79 -17.62
N MET A 643 -12.52 -21.07 -16.49
CA MET A 643 -11.47 -20.09 -16.20
C MET A 643 -10.05 -20.66 -16.17
N ASN A 644 -9.88 -21.87 -15.62
CA ASN A 644 -8.59 -22.56 -15.50
C ASN A 644 -8.49 -23.78 -16.45
N SER A 645 -9.51 -24.01 -17.28
CA SER A 645 -9.62 -25.23 -18.08
C SER A 645 -8.82 -25.20 -19.39
N PHE A 646 -8.54 -26.39 -19.90
CA PHE A 646 -7.95 -26.63 -21.23
C PHE A 646 -9.04 -26.91 -22.26
N CYS A 647 -8.73 -26.66 -23.53
CA CYS A 647 -9.60 -27.07 -24.61
C CYS A 647 -9.60 -28.59 -24.77
N CYS A 648 -10.71 -29.14 -25.26
CA CYS A 648 -10.76 -30.54 -25.65
C CYS A 648 -9.75 -30.84 -26.78
N PRO A 649 -9.04 -31.98 -26.75
CA PRO A 649 -8.17 -32.40 -27.86
C PRO A 649 -8.92 -32.72 -29.16
N GLN A 650 -10.26 -32.83 -29.13
CA GLN A 650 -11.08 -33.07 -30.31
C GLN A 650 -11.45 -31.75 -30.96
N SER A 651 -11.08 -31.56 -32.22
CA SER A 651 -11.25 -30.30 -32.96
C SER A 651 -12.69 -29.79 -33.05
N ASN A 652 -13.69 -30.67 -33.00
CA ASN A 652 -15.11 -30.32 -33.07
C ASN A 652 -15.80 -30.27 -31.69
N CYS A 653 -15.05 -30.39 -30.59
CA CYS A 653 -15.59 -30.39 -29.23
C CYS A 653 -15.25 -29.07 -28.52
N LEU A 654 -16.29 -28.30 -28.17
CA LEU A 654 -16.17 -27.09 -27.34
C LEU A 654 -16.12 -27.39 -25.83
N GLY A 655 -15.82 -28.63 -25.45
CA GLY A 655 -15.79 -29.04 -24.06
C GLY A 655 -14.52 -28.57 -23.35
N ALA A 656 -14.65 -28.32 -22.05
CA ALA A 656 -13.53 -28.01 -21.16
C ALA A 656 -12.90 -29.28 -20.58
N VAL A 657 -11.60 -29.24 -20.33
CA VAL A 657 -10.83 -30.24 -19.58
C VAL A 657 -10.28 -29.57 -18.33
N SER A 658 -10.59 -30.10 -17.14
CA SER A 658 -10.23 -29.51 -15.84
C SER A 658 -9.27 -30.40 -15.06
N GLU A 659 -8.54 -29.79 -14.12
CA GLU A 659 -7.80 -30.46 -13.04
C GLU A 659 -8.72 -31.05 -11.98
N LEU A 660 -9.93 -30.50 -11.90
CA LEU A 660 -10.89 -30.84 -10.85
C LEU A 660 -11.64 -32.12 -11.23
N ILE A 661 -11.86 -32.95 -10.21
CA ILE A 661 -12.74 -34.10 -10.33
C ILE A 661 -14.17 -33.60 -10.23
N HIS A 662 -15.03 -33.99 -11.17
CA HIS A 662 -16.45 -33.65 -11.16
C HIS A 662 -17.31 -34.91 -11.12
N HIS A 663 -17.97 -35.16 -10.00
CA HIS A 663 -18.91 -36.27 -9.84
C HIS A 663 -20.35 -35.77 -9.83
N ARG A 664 -21.19 -36.24 -10.76
CA ARG A 664 -22.63 -35.92 -10.78
C ARG A 664 -23.45 -37.03 -10.12
N HIS A 665 -24.28 -36.66 -9.15
CA HIS A 665 -25.22 -37.56 -8.47
C HIS A 665 -26.63 -37.48 -9.09
N LYS A 666 -27.49 -38.48 -8.84
CA LYS A 666 -28.87 -38.55 -9.37
C LYS A 666 -29.78 -37.41 -8.87
N GLU A 667 -29.40 -36.70 -7.81
CA GLU A 667 -30.21 -35.69 -7.13
C GLU A 667 -29.97 -34.25 -7.64
N ASN A 668 -29.47 -34.06 -8.87
CA ASN A 668 -29.09 -32.74 -9.44
C ASN A 668 -27.96 -32.00 -8.72
N PHE A 669 -27.12 -32.73 -7.97
CA PHE A 669 -25.92 -32.22 -7.34
C PHE A 669 -24.64 -32.66 -8.08
N VAL A 670 -23.62 -31.82 -7.98
CA VAL A 670 -22.26 -32.03 -8.47
C VAL A 670 -21.31 -31.92 -7.29
N HIS A 671 -20.48 -32.93 -7.10
CA HIS A 671 -19.32 -32.85 -6.23
C HIS A 671 -18.11 -32.43 -7.05
N VAL A 672 -17.44 -31.37 -6.59
CA VAL A 672 -16.19 -30.87 -7.18
C VAL A 672 -15.08 -31.10 -6.18
N SER A 673 -14.00 -31.77 -6.59
CA SER A 673 -12.84 -31.97 -5.71
C SER A 673 -11.48 -31.78 -6.37
N ILE A 674 -10.49 -31.42 -5.54
CA ILE A 674 -9.06 -31.52 -5.86
C ILE A 674 -8.54 -32.76 -5.12
N GLY A 675 -8.30 -33.85 -5.86
CA GLY A 675 -7.85 -35.10 -5.26
C GLY A 675 -8.80 -35.62 -4.17
N GLU A 676 -8.26 -36.08 -3.04
CA GLU A 676 -9.00 -36.67 -1.91
C GLU A 676 -9.46 -35.65 -0.84
N SER A 677 -9.06 -34.36 -0.94
CA SER A 677 -9.01 -33.48 0.24
C SER A 677 -10.19 -32.51 0.38
N ASP A 678 -10.64 -31.88 -0.72
CA ASP A 678 -11.60 -30.77 -0.68
C ASP A 678 -12.81 -31.08 -1.56
N VAL A 679 -13.92 -31.52 -0.97
CA VAL A 679 -15.16 -31.83 -1.71
C VAL A 679 -16.18 -30.71 -1.52
N CYS A 680 -16.57 -30.04 -2.60
CA CYS A 680 -17.66 -29.07 -2.63
C CYS A 680 -18.90 -29.68 -3.28
N THR A 681 -20.04 -29.62 -2.62
CA THR A 681 -21.32 -30.11 -3.16
C THR A 681 -22.15 -28.93 -3.67
N LEU A 682 -22.50 -28.96 -4.95
CA LEU A 682 -23.14 -27.86 -5.67
C LEU A 682 -24.42 -28.32 -6.35
N SER A 683 -25.47 -27.51 -6.34
CA SER A 683 -26.60 -27.72 -7.24
C SER A 683 -26.26 -27.27 -8.67
N LEU A 684 -26.90 -27.86 -9.66
CA LEU A 684 -26.77 -27.41 -11.05
C LEU A 684 -27.43 -26.03 -11.26
N PRO A 685 -26.84 -25.15 -12.09
CA PRO A 685 -27.43 -23.87 -12.42
C PRO A 685 -28.61 -24.03 -13.40
N ASP A 686 -29.49 -23.03 -13.40
CA ASP A 686 -30.55 -22.93 -14.41
C ASP A 686 -29.95 -22.52 -15.78
N VAL A 687 -29.70 -23.52 -16.61
CA VAL A 687 -29.04 -23.39 -17.93
C VAL A 687 -29.80 -22.50 -18.92
N SER A 688 -31.10 -22.23 -18.70
CA SER A 688 -31.90 -21.35 -19.57
C SER A 688 -31.47 -19.87 -19.51
N LYS A 689 -30.72 -19.49 -18.47
CA LYS A 689 -30.29 -18.10 -18.22
C LYS A 689 -28.91 -17.76 -18.81
N PHE A 690 -28.29 -18.68 -19.55
CA PHE A 690 -26.93 -18.53 -20.04
C PHE A 690 -26.84 -18.48 -21.56
N ASP A 691 -25.79 -17.84 -22.05
CA ASP A 691 -25.45 -17.78 -23.47
C ASP A 691 -25.28 -19.20 -24.06
N GLU A 692 -25.82 -19.43 -25.25
CA GLU A 692 -25.77 -20.75 -25.89
C GLU A 692 -24.36 -21.31 -25.99
N ASP A 693 -23.34 -20.46 -26.18
CA ASP A 693 -21.95 -20.85 -26.37
C ASP A 693 -21.30 -21.41 -25.10
N ILE A 694 -21.51 -20.77 -23.95
CA ILE A 694 -20.98 -21.27 -22.66
C ILE A 694 -21.77 -22.50 -22.17
N VAL A 695 -23.06 -22.59 -22.53
CA VAL A 695 -23.87 -23.79 -22.30
C VAL A 695 -23.33 -24.99 -23.09
N LYS A 696 -22.64 -24.78 -24.23
CA LYS A 696 -22.02 -25.88 -25.01
C LYS A 696 -20.92 -26.61 -24.24
N VAL A 697 -20.19 -25.91 -23.37
CA VAL A 697 -19.04 -26.44 -22.60
C VAL A 697 -19.44 -27.68 -21.78
N GLY A 698 -20.63 -27.62 -21.18
CA GLY A 698 -21.20 -28.68 -20.35
C GLY A 698 -22.47 -29.30 -20.92
N LYS A 699 -22.71 -29.26 -22.24
CA LYS A 699 -23.98 -29.73 -22.83
C LYS A 699 -24.38 -31.13 -22.38
N LEU A 700 -23.45 -32.07 -22.30
CA LEU A 700 -23.69 -33.42 -21.74
C LEU A 700 -23.72 -33.41 -20.22
N PHE A 701 -22.85 -32.61 -19.61
CA PHE A 701 -22.76 -32.41 -18.17
C PHE A 701 -24.08 -31.92 -17.54
N PHE A 702 -24.82 -31.05 -18.23
CA PHE A 702 -26.09 -30.48 -17.76
C PHE A 702 -27.33 -31.26 -18.24
N LYS A 703 -27.24 -32.05 -19.32
CA LYS A 703 -28.41 -32.69 -19.95
C LYS A 703 -28.61 -34.18 -19.63
N SER A 704 -27.62 -34.95 -19.17
CA SER A 704 -27.84 -36.40 -18.97
C SER A 704 -28.43 -36.71 -17.59
N ASP A 705 -29.45 -37.56 -17.51
CA ASP A 705 -30.03 -38.04 -16.24
C ASP A 705 -29.21 -39.17 -15.58
N THR A 706 -28.02 -39.46 -16.14
CA THR A 706 -27.16 -40.56 -15.74
C THR A 706 -26.03 -40.09 -14.82
N MET A 707 -25.67 -40.91 -13.83
CA MET A 707 -24.50 -40.67 -12.99
C MET A 707 -23.23 -40.78 -13.83
N PHE A 708 -22.30 -39.86 -13.65
CA PHE A 708 -20.99 -39.94 -14.28
C PHE A 708 -19.92 -39.31 -13.38
N ASN A 709 -18.71 -39.85 -13.49
CA ASN A 709 -17.50 -39.27 -12.96
C ASN A 709 -16.71 -38.62 -14.11
N ILE A 710 -16.14 -37.45 -13.88
CA ILE A 710 -15.18 -36.81 -14.79
C ILE A 710 -13.86 -36.73 -14.02
N ASP A 711 -12.95 -37.65 -14.34
CA ASP A 711 -11.61 -37.63 -13.79
C ASP A 711 -10.80 -36.46 -14.37
N PRO A 712 -9.74 -36.00 -13.67
CA PRO A 712 -8.87 -34.94 -14.17
C PRO A 712 -8.30 -35.30 -15.53
N GLY A 713 -8.20 -34.31 -16.42
CA GLY A 713 -7.68 -34.53 -17.78
C GLY A 713 -8.68 -35.12 -18.78
N PHE A 714 -9.94 -35.38 -18.39
CA PHE A 714 -11.00 -35.79 -19.32
C PHE A 714 -11.93 -34.64 -19.69
N CYS A 715 -12.31 -34.57 -20.96
CA CYS A 715 -13.23 -33.55 -21.45
C CYS A 715 -14.65 -33.72 -20.86
N MET A 716 -15.21 -32.65 -20.30
CA MET A 716 -16.56 -32.62 -19.71
C MET A 716 -17.69 -32.89 -20.71
N SER A 717 -17.42 -32.72 -22.00
CA SER A 717 -18.36 -33.01 -23.07
C SER A 717 -18.11 -34.39 -23.68
N CYS A 718 -17.05 -34.59 -24.46
CA CYS A 718 -16.87 -35.82 -25.25
C CYS A 718 -16.02 -36.92 -24.58
N ARG A 719 -15.52 -36.70 -23.35
CA ARG A 719 -14.69 -37.67 -22.60
C ARG A 719 -13.35 -38.03 -23.24
N SER A 720 -12.88 -37.27 -24.22
CA SER A 720 -11.51 -37.42 -24.71
C SER A 720 -10.51 -37.03 -23.63
N GLN A 721 -9.41 -37.78 -23.56
CA GLN A 721 -8.34 -37.58 -22.59
C GLN A 721 -7.29 -36.61 -23.15
N LEU A 722 -6.83 -35.69 -22.30
CA LEU A 722 -5.69 -34.80 -22.55
C LEU A 722 -4.54 -35.22 -21.63
N ASP A 723 -3.30 -35.23 -22.13
CA ASP A 723 -2.12 -35.28 -21.25
C ASP A 723 -2.02 -33.97 -20.48
N PHE A 724 -2.59 -34.02 -19.29
CA PHE A 724 -2.77 -32.88 -18.43
C PHE A 724 -1.44 -32.25 -17.99
N SER A 725 -0.48 -33.09 -17.58
CA SER A 725 0.82 -32.66 -17.06
C SER A 725 1.65 -31.90 -18.09
N SER A 726 1.66 -32.40 -19.32
CA SER A 726 2.33 -31.77 -20.45
C SER A 726 1.65 -30.45 -20.83
N ALA A 727 0.32 -30.43 -20.88
CA ALA A 727 -0.44 -29.23 -21.24
C ALA A 727 -0.23 -28.07 -20.25
N VAL A 728 -0.20 -28.34 -18.94
CA VAL A 728 0.14 -27.34 -17.91
C VAL A 728 1.55 -26.80 -18.11
N ALA A 729 2.55 -27.68 -18.20
CA ALA A 729 3.95 -27.25 -18.37
C ALA A 729 4.15 -26.41 -19.63
N MET A 730 3.48 -26.77 -20.74
CA MET A 730 3.52 -26.00 -21.98
C MET A 730 2.83 -24.65 -21.84
N SER A 731 1.65 -24.61 -21.22
CA SER A 731 0.93 -23.35 -20.97
C SER A 731 1.74 -22.41 -20.09
N ASP A 732 2.30 -22.91 -18.98
CA ASP A 732 3.04 -22.07 -18.03
C ASP A 732 4.29 -21.49 -18.68
N ARG A 733 4.97 -22.29 -19.50
CA ARG A 733 6.12 -21.83 -20.31
C ARG A 733 5.72 -20.74 -21.30
N ALA A 734 4.57 -20.89 -21.98
CA ALA A 734 4.07 -19.88 -22.91
C ALA A 734 3.66 -18.59 -22.18
N THR A 735 2.94 -18.69 -21.06
CA THR A 735 2.55 -17.55 -20.22
C THR A 735 3.78 -16.82 -19.68
N SER A 736 4.81 -17.55 -19.22
CA SER A 736 6.08 -16.97 -18.76
C SER A 736 6.76 -16.14 -19.86
N LYS A 737 6.80 -16.64 -21.11
CA LYS A 737 7.36 -15.90 -22.23
C LYS A 737 6.62 -14.60 -22.53
N ILE A 738 5.29 -14.61 -22.48
CA ILE A 738 4.47 -13.41 -22.69
C ILE A 738 4.71 -12.41 -21.56
N ASN A 739 4.76 -12.86 -20.30
CA ASN A 739 4.97 -11.99 -19.15
C ASN A 739 6.33 -11.27 -19.16
N ARG A 740 7.34 -11.75 -19.89
CA ARG A 740 8.61 -11.01 -20.09
C ARG A 740 8.41 -9.63 -20.70
N LEU A 741 7.31 -9.41 -21.45
CA LEU A 741 6.96 -8.09 -21.98
C LEU A 741 6.64 -7.07 -20.87
N LYS A 742 6.19 -7.52 -19.69
CA LYS A 742 5.91 -6.66 -18.54
C LYS A 742 7.16 -6.19 -17.79
N GLU A 743 8.29 -6.88 -17.98
CA GLU A 743 9.53 -6.66 -17.22
C GLU A 743 10.46 -5.63 -17.89
N LEU A 744 10.06 -5.06 -19.03
CA LEU A 744 10.88 -4.13 -19.80
C LEU A 744 10.93 -2.72 -19.14
N PRO A 745 12.11 -2.21 -18.73
CA PRO A 745 12.23 -1.00 -17.91
C PRO A 745 11.98 0.34 -18.61
N SER A 746 12.04 0.39 -19.96
CA SER A 746 11.89 1.61 -20.75
C SER A 746 11.11 1.32 -22.04
N LEU A 747 10.09 2.13 -22.28
CA LEU A 747 9.00 1.88 -23.23
C LEU A 747 9.25 2.37 -24.66
N ASP A 748 10.44 2.88 -24.96
CA ASP A 748 10.73 3.48 -26.26
C ASP A 748 11.25 2.46 -27.30
N ASN A 749 11.52 1.21 -26.93
CA ASN A 749 11.96 0.15 -27.85
C ASN A 749 11.64 -1.25 -27.30
N VAL A 750 10.43 -1.77 -27.54
CA VAL A 750 10.15 -3.20 -27.35
C VAL A 750 10.79 -3.94 -28.53
N PRO A 751 11.74 -4.87 -28.32
CA PRO A 751 12.33 -5.63 -29.42
C PRO A 751 11.27 -6.43 -30.19
N GLU A 752 11.21 -6.27 -31.51
CA GLU A 752 10.28 -7.00 -32.39
C GLU A 752 10.34 -8.52 -32.18
N VAL A 753 11.55 -9.04 -31.89
CA VAL A 753 11.77 -10.46 -31.57
C VAL A 753 10.96 -10.90 -30.35
N LEU A 754 10.87 -10.08 -29.29
CA LEU A 754 10.10 -10.43 -28.10
C LEU A 754 8.59 -10.40 -28.37
N VAL A 755 8.12 -9.48 -29.22
CA VAL A 755 6.71 -9.44 -29.64
C VAL A 755 6.38 -10.69 -30.47
N ALA A 756 7.24 -11.08 -31.42
CA ALA A 756 7.06 -12.29 -32.22
C ALA A 756 7.07 -13.57 -31.35
N GLU A 757 7.99 -13.67 -30.39
CA GLU A 757 8.03 -14.77 -29.42
C GLU A 757 6.74 -14.83 -28.57
N ALA A 758 6.21 -13.67 -28.16
CA ALA A 758 4.99 -13.58 -27.39
C ALA A 758 3.75 -13.97 -28.21
N LEU A 759 3.67 -13.56 -29.48
CA LEU A 759 2.60 -13.98 -30.40
C LEU A 759 2.61 -15.48 -30.64
N GLN A 760 3.79 -16.07 -30.87
CA GLN A 760 3.91 -17.53 -30.99
C GLN A 760 3.47 -18.24 -29.71
N SER A 761 3.77 -17.65 -28.55
CA SER A 761 3.34 -18.18 -27.25
C SER A 761 1.84 -18.02 -27.05
N LEU A 762 1.22 -16.94 -27.54
CA LEU A 762 -0.23 -16.76 -27.53
C LEU A 762 -0.93 -17.83 -28.37
N GLU A 763 -0.45 -18.13 -29.58
CA GLU A 763 -1.00 -19.20 -30.42
C GLU A 763 -0.94 -20.57 -29.72
N GLN A 764 0.10 -20.80 -28.90
CA GLN A 764 0.20 -22.00 -28.08
C GLN A 764 -0.86 -22.01 -26.98
N ILE A 765 -1.08 -20.87 -26.31
CA ILE A 765 -2.13 -20.75 -25.29
C ILE A 765 -3.52 -20.92 -25.91
N GLU A 766 -3.81 -20.33 -27.08
CA GLU A 766 -5.10 -20.48 -27.79
C GLU A 766 -5.40 -21.95 -28.15
N LYS A 767 -4.36 -22.73 -28.47
CA LYS A 767 -4.47 -24.17 -28.79
C LYS A 767 -4.56 -25.08 -27.57
N LEU A 768 -4.19 -24.59 -26.39
CA LEU A 768 -4.13 -25.40 -25.16
C LEU A 768 -5.27 -25.04 -24.21
N ARG A 769 -5.48 -23.74 -23.95
CA ARG A 769 -6.43 -23.25 -22.97
C ARG A 769 -7.82 -23.09 -23.58
N HIS A 770 -8.83 -23.18 -22.73
CA HIS A 770 -10.19 -22.92 -23.15
C HIS A 770 -10.35 -21.47 -23.65
N PRO A 771 -11.17 -21.21 -24.70
CA PRO A 771 -11.37 -19.87 -25.26
C PRO A 771 -11.86 -18.81 -24.27
N TYR A 772 -12.42 -19.23 -23.14
CA TYR A 772 -12.88 -18.35 -22.06
C TYR A 772 -12.03 -18.47 -20.78
N SER A 773 -10.77 -18.88 -20.90
CA SER A 773 -9.86 -19.00 -19.76
C SER A 773 -9.30 -17.64 -19.32
N LYS A 774 -9.02 -17.51 -18.02
CA LYS A 774 -8.41 -16.31 -17.44
C LYS A 774 -6.99 -16.09 -17.99
N ALA A 775 -6.23 -17.17 -18.16
CA ALA A 775 -4.88 -17.13 -18.73
C ALA A 775 -4.86 -16.56 -20.16
N LEU A 776 -5.83 -16.92 -20.99
CA LEU A 776 -5.94 -16.39 -22.35
C LEU A 776 -6.30 -14.90 -22.36
N ALA A 777 -7.26 -14.47 -21.54
CA ALA A 777 -7.58 -13.04 -21.38
C ALA A 777 -6.34 -12.23 -20.98
N GLN A 778 -5.57 -12.71 -20.00
CA GLN A 778 -4.34 -12.05 -19.53
C GLN A 778 -3.24 -12.02 -20.60
N ALA A 779 -3.15 -13.07 -21.43
CA ALA A 779 -2.21 -13.11 -22.54
C ALA A 779 -2.56 -12.05 -23.59
N HIS A 780 -3.84 -11.95 -23.97
CA HIS A 780 -4.34 -10.89 -24.85
C HIS A 780 -4.09 -9.49 -24.28
N ASP A 781 -4.41 -9.27 -23.00
CA ASP A 781 -4.18 -7.98 -22.34
C ASP A 781 -2.68 -7.56 -22.38
N THR A 782 -1.79 -8.48 -22.01
CA THR A 782 -0.34 -8.23 -22.02
C THR A 782 0.18 -7.88 -23.42
N ILE A 783 -0.34 -8.56 -24.44
CA ILE A 783 0.03 -8.32 -25.84
C ILE A 783 -0.58 -7.01 -26.36
N ALA A 784 -1.82 -6.68 -25.98
CA ALA A 784 -2.45 -5.41 -26.29
C ALA A 784 -1.62 -4.24 -25.76
N GLU A 785 -1.15 -4.34 -24.50
CA GLU A 785 -0.26 -3.35 -23.91
C GLU A 785 1.05 -3.23 -24.70
N ALA A 786 1.67 -4.35 -25.06
CA ALA A 786 2.92 -4.33 -25.82
C ALA A 786 2.77 -3.67 -27.20
N PHE A 787 1.69 -3.96 -27.94
CA PHE A 787 1.44 -3.35 -29.25
C PHE A 787 1.14 -1.85 -29.17
N ALA A 788 0.35 -1.44 -28.19
CA ALA A 788 0.06 -0.02 -27.98
C ALA A 788 1.35 0.78 -27.71
N LYS A 789 2.33 0.17 -27.02
CA LYS A 789 3.66 0.75 -26.74
C LYS A 789 4.54 0.83 -27.99
N VAL A 790 4.51 -0.19 -28.85
CA VAL A 790 5.24 -0.20 -30.14
C VAL A 790 4.60 0.76 -31.16
N GLY A 791 3.35 1.17 -30.93
CA GLY A 791 2.62 2.09 -31.79
C GLY A 791 1.68 1.41 -32.80
N ASP A 792 1.57 0.08 -32.78
CA ASP A 792 0.61 -0.67 -33.60
C ASP A 792 -0.75 -0.73 -32.89
N GLN A 793 -1.53 0.34 -33.06
CA GLN A 793 -2.80 0.50 -32.36
C GLN A 793 -3.88 -0.45 -32.87
N GLU A 794 -3.80 -0.92 -34.11
CA GLU A 794 -4.78 -1.86 -34.69
C GLU A 794 -4.66 -3.24 -34.02
N GLN A 795 -3.43 -3.75 -33.88
CA GLN A 795 -3.21 -4.98 -33.12
C GLN A 795 -3.54 -4.79 -31.64
N ALA A 796 -3.16 -3.65 -31.05
CA ALA A 796 -3.48 -3.35 -29.66
C ALA A 796 -5.00 -3.41 -29.39
N ARG A 797 -5.79 -2.77 -30.26
CA ARG A 797 -7.25 -2.78 -30.21
C ARG A 797 -7.80 -4.20 -30.31
N LYS A 798 -7.38 -4.97 -31.31
CA LYS A 798 -7.83 -6.35 -31.53
C LYS A 798 -7.60 -7.23 -30.31
N HIS A 799 -6.41 -7.17 -29.70
CA HIS A 799 -6.09 -7.96 -28.52
C HIS A 799 -6.86 -7.45 -27.28
N CYS A 800 -7.05 -6.14 -27.12
CA CYS A 800 -7.83 -5.58 -26.02
C CYS A 800 -9.31 -5.99 -26.10
N GLU A 801 -9.93 -5.90 -27.29
CA GLU A 801 -11.31 -6.37 -27.52
C GLU A 801 -11.45 -7.88 -27.25
N ALA A 802 -10.46 -8.69 -27.64
CA ALA A 802 -10.43 -10.12 -27.33
C ALA A 802 -10.37 -10.39 -25.82
N SER A 803 -9.53 -9.66 -25.07
CA SER A 803 -9.47 -9.70 -23.60
C SER A 803 -10.84 -9.38 -22.99
N ILE A 804 -11.45 -8.26 -23.38
CA ILE A 804 -12.77 -7.82 -22.87
C ILE A 804 -13.84 -8.89 -23.13
N LYS A 805 -13.89 -9.45 -24.34
CA LYS A 805 -14.87 -10.47 -24.71
C LYS A 805 -14.75 -11.73 -23.85
N ILE A 806 -13.53 -12.14 -23.48
CA ILE A 806 -13.31 -13.26 -22.58
C ILE A 806 -13.73 -12.91 -21.16
N LEU A 807 -13.34 -11.74 -20.67
CA LEU A 807 -13.66 -11.28 -19.31
C LEU A 807 -15.17 -11.13 -19.09
N GLU A 808 -15.94 -10.75 -20.11
CA GLU A 808 -17.41 -10.71 -20.07
C GLU A 808 -18.07 -12.10 -19.89
N LYS A 809 -17.35 -13.19 -20.18
CA LYS A 809 -17.81 -14.56 -19.89
C LYS A 809 -17.45 -15.01 -18.47
N LEU A 810 -16.40 -14.43 -17.89
CA LEU A 810 -15.91 -14.76 -16.55
C LEU A 810 -16.56 -13.92 -15.45
N TYR A 811 -16.82 -12.64 -15.74
CA TYR A 811 -17.35 -11.66 -14.81
C TYR A 811 -18.74 -11.18 -15.18
N HIS A 812 -19.45 -10.60 -14.21
CA HIS A 812 -20.69 -9.89 -14.50
C HIS A 812 -20.41 -8.68 -15.44
N PRO A 813 -21.28 -8.34 -16.42
CA PRO A 813 -21.01 -7.27 -17.40
C PRO A 813 -20.78 -5.87 -16.82
N ARG A 814 -21.19 -5.65 -15.57
CA ARG A 814 -20.97 -4.41 -14.80
C ARG A 814 -19.81 -4.51 -13.81
N HIS A 815 -18.98 -5.55 -13.88
CA HIS A 815 -17.87 -5.74 -12.95
C HIS A 815 -16.74 -4.75 -13.22
N ILE A 816 -16.07 -4.30 -12.15
CA ILE A 816 -15.04 -3.26 -12.24
C ILE A 816 -13.83 -3.65 -13.10
N THR A 817 -13.47 -4.94 -13.16
CA THR A 817 -12.40 -5.45 -14.05
C THR A 817 -12.66 -5.06 -15.51
N ILE A 818 -13.93 -5.12 -15.95
CA ILE A 818 -14.30 -4.74 -17.33
C ILE A 818 -14.08 -3.24 -17.54
N ALA A 819 -14.37 -2.40 -16.54
CA ALA A 819 -14.15 -0.96 -16.64
C ALA A 819 -12.66 -0.60 -16.79
N HIS A 820 -11.77 -1.31 -16.08
CA HIS A 820 -10.33 -1.09 -16.22
C HIS A 820 -9.82 -1.46 -17.62
N GLU A 821 -10.29 -2.57 -18.19
CA GLU A 821 -9.93 -2.96 -19.57
C GLU A 821 -10.53 -2.00 -20.61
N LEU A 822 -11.77 -1.54 -20.42
CA LEU A 822 -12.38 -0.53 -21.29
C LEU A 822 -11.59 0.78 -21.30
N ILE A 823 -10.98 1.20 -20.19
CA ILE A 823 -10.13 2.39 -20.17
C ILE A 823 -8.88 2.21 -21.04
N LYS A 824 -8.29 1.02 -21.08
CA LYS A 824 -7.18 0.72 -22.01
C LYS A 824 -7.65 0.84 -23.46
N LEU A 825 -8.83 0.30 -23.77
CA LEU A 825 -9.44 0.42 -25.10
C LEU A 825 -9.67 1.89 -25.49
N VAL A 826 -10.22 2.72 -24.59
CA VAL A 826 -10.42 4.16 -24.81
C VAL A 826 -9.10 4.85 -25.16
N SER A 827 -8.01 4.55 -24.44
CA SER A 827 -6.69 5.09 -24.74
C SER A 827 -6.21 4.72 -26.14
N ILE A 828 -6.40 3.46 -26.56
CA ILE A 828 -6.04 2.96 -27.89
C ILE A 828 -6.87 3.66 -28.97
N GLU A 829 -8.20 3.70 -28.84
CA GLU A 829 -9.11 4.31 -29.80
C GLU A 829 -8.85 5.82 -29.98
N LEU A 830 -8.58 6.54 -28.88
CA LEU A 830 -8.18 7.96 -28.94
C LEU A 830 -6.86 8.17 -29.70
N SER A 831 -5.92 7.23 -29.60
CA SER A 831 -4.65 7.30 -30.32
C SER A 831 -4.80 7.00 -31.82
N MET A 832 -5.80 6.17 -32.19
CA MET A 832 -6.19 5.91 -33.57
C MET A 832 -6.99 7.05 -34.20
N GLY A 833 -7.53 7.95 -33.37
CA GLY A 833 -8.38 9.05 -33.80
C GLY A 833 -9.87 8.68 -33.93
N ASP A 834 -10.27 7.48 -33.51
CA ASP A 834 -11.66 7.02 -33.45
C ASP A 834 -12.33 7.58 -32.18
N GLY A 835 -12.80 8.82 -32.28
CA GLY A 835 -13.44 9.51 -31.16
C GLY A 835 -14.81 8.92 -30.78
N ALA A 836 -15.50 8.29 -31.73
CA ALA A 836 -16.83 7.74 -31.53
C ALA A 836 -16.80 6.45 -30.71
N SER A 837 -15.92 5.49 -31.09
CA SER A 837 -15.73 4.26 -30.34
C SER A 837 -15.16 4.55 -28.94
N ALA A 838 -14.18 5.47 -28.86
CA ALA A 838 -13.64 5.94 -27.59
C ALA A 838 -14.72 6.51 -26.65
N ALA A 839 -15.66 7.29 -27.19
CA ALA A 839 -16.77 7.84 -26.40
C ALA A 839 -17.72 6.75 -25.90
N ALA A 840 -18.03 5.74 -26.74
CA ALA A 840 -18.89 4.63 -26.36
C ALA A 840 -18.25 3.73 -25.29
N ALA A 841 -16.98 3.34 -25.47
CA ALA A 841 -16.22 2.57 -24.49
C ALA A 841 -16.06 3.35 -23.17
N PHE A 842 -15.77 4.66 -23.25
CA PHE A 842 -15.66 5.52 -22.07
C PHE A 842 -16.99 5.65 -21.32
N ALA A 843 -18.11 5.85 -22.01
CA ALA A 843 -19.43 5.96 -21.37
C ALA A 843 -19.78 4.67 -20.59
N ARG A 844 -19.42 3.50 -21.14
CA ARG A 844 -19.59 2.22 -20.46
C ARG A 844 -18.67 2.10 -19.24
N ALA A 845 -17.39 2.46 -19.36
CA ALA A 845 -16.45 2.44 -18.24
C ALA A 845 -16.86 3.40 -17.11
N ASP A 846 -17.26 4.64 -17.46
CA ASP A 846 -17.69 5.68 -16.52
C ASP A 846 -18.97 5.27 -15.76
N ALA A 847 -19.91 4.59 -16.43
CA ALA A 847 -21.09 4.03 -15.80
C ALA A 847 -20.76 2.94 -14.75
N ILE A 848 -19.76 2.10 -15.04
CA ILE A 848 -19.28 1.08 -14.09
C ILE A 848 -18.50 1.74 -12.94
N PHE A 849 -17.59 2.68 -13.21
CA PHE A 849 -16.88 3.37 -12.13
C PHE A 849 -17.82 4.18 -11.24
N SER A 850 -18.83 4.82 -11.81
CA SER A 850 -19.86 5.55 -11.05
C SER A 850 -20.69 4.61 -10.17
N LEU A 851 -20.92 3.36 -10.60
CA LEU A 851 -21.57 2.35 -9.77
C LEU A 851 -20.73 1.99 -8.53
N TYR A 852 -19.42 1.83 -8.71
CA TYR A 852 -18.52 1.34 -7.66
C TYR A 852 -18.03 2.45 -6.71
N TYR A 853 -17.75 3.64 -7.24
CA TYR A 853 -17.15 4.76 -6.50
C TYR A 853 -18.08 5.97 -6.34
N GLY A 854 -19.17 6.06 -7.10
CA GLY A 854 -20.11 7.17 -7.04
C GLY A 854 -19.43 8.54 -7.24
N PRO A 855 -19.67 9.55 -6.38
CA PRO A 855 -19.02 10.85 -6.48
C PRO A 855 -17.49 10.82 -6.24
N ASP A 856 -16.95 9.72 -5.71
CA ASP A 856 -15.52 9.61 -5.41
C ASP A 856 -14.66 9.20 -6.63
N VAL A 857 -15.25 8.92 -7.81
CA VAL A 857 -14.50 8.51 -9.02
C VAL A 857 -13.31 9.42 -9.30
N LYS A 858 -13.53 10.76 -9.32
CA LYS A 858 -12.48 11.76 -9.56
C LYS A 858 -11.28 11.64 -8.60
N ARG A 859 -11.57 11.24 -7.36
CA ARG A 859 -10.59 11.21 -6.27
C ARG A 859 -9.84 9.89 -6.23
N ILE A 860 -10.51 8.79 -6.53
CA ILE A 860 -9.90 7.45 -6.59
C ILE A 860 -9.15 7.25 -7.91
N LEU A 861 -9.72 7.74 -9.01
CA LEU A 861 -9.22 7.57 -10.37
C LEU A 861 -9.05 8.95 -11.05
N PRO A 862 -8.07 9.76 -10.64
CA PRO A 862 -7.90 11.13 -11.15
C PRO A 862 -7.67 11.21 -12.67
N TYR A 863 -7.15 10.14 -13.28
CA TYR A 863 -6.95 10.05 -14.72
C TYR A 863 -8.28 9.98 -15.51
N VAL A 864 -9.36 9.48 -14.91
CA VAL A 864 -10.68 9.38 -15.57
C VAL A 864 -11.22 10.76 -15.93
N ASP A 865 -11.01 11.76 -15.07
CA ASP A 865 -11.40 13.15 -15.33
C ASP A 865 -10.57 13.81 -16.44
N ALA A 866 -9.31 13.42 -16.58
CA ALA A 866 -8.47 13.87 -17.69
C ALA A 866 -8.95 13.24 -19.00
N LEU A 867 -9.22 11.93 -19.01
CA LEU A 867 -9.78 11.22 -20.15
C LEU A 867 -11.15 11.78 -20.56
N ARG A 868 -12.05 12.07 -19.61
CA ARG A 868 -13.37 12.67 -19.89
C ARG A 868 -13.25 13.96 -20.71
N ARG A 869 -12.30 14.83 -20.34
CA ARG A 869 -12.02 16.08 -21.07
C ARG A 869 -11.50 15.79 -22.47
N THR A 870 -10.52 14.89 -22.59
CA THR A 870 -9.93 14.51 -23.88
C THR A 870 -10.96 13.93 -24.85
N VAL A 871 -11.78 12.97 -24.40
CA VAL A 871 -12.86 12.37 -25.20
C VAL A 871 -13.84 13.46 -25.65
N SER A 872 -14.27 14.34 -24.74
CA SER A 872 -15.20 15.43 -25.06
C SER A 872 -14.63 16.41 -26.09
N GLU A 873 -13.34 16.75 -26.00
CA GLU A 873 -12.66 17.63 -26.95
C GLU A 873 -12.54 16.99 -28.34
N ARG A 874 -12.23 15.69 -28.42
CA ARG A 874 -12.07 14.96 -29.69
C ARG A 874 -13.39 14.78 -30.43
N VAL A 875 -14.45 14.42 -29.70
CA VAL A 875 -15.81 14.34 -30.26
C VAL A 875 -16.26 15.69 -30.82
N LYS A 876 -16.00 16.79 -30.10
CA LYS A 876 -16.32 18.16 -30.59
C LYS A 876 -15.55 18.58 -31.84
N ARG A 877 -14.38 17.99 -32.09
CA ARG A 877 -13.55 18.29 -33.27
C ARG A 877 -13.94 17.48 -34.52
N GLY A 878 -15.00 16.67 -34.45
CA GLY A 878 -15.51 15.92 -35.61
C GLY A 878 -14.57 14.81 -36.09
N TRP A 879 -13.75 14.27 -35.20
CA TRP A 879 -12.93 13.09 -35.48
C TRP A 879 -13.87 11.87 -35.47
N SER A 880 -14.26 11.43 -36.67
CA SER A 880 -15.14 10.28 -36.93
C SER A 880 -14.36 8.98 -36.92
#